data_AF-A0A6C2UJM5-F1
#
_entry.id   AF-A0A6C2UJM5-F1
#
_cell.length_a   1.000
_cell.length_b   1.000
_cell.length_c   1.000
_cell.angle_alpha   90.00
_cell.angle_beta   90.00
_cell.angle_gamma   90.00
#
_symmetry.space_group_name_H-M   'P 1'
#
loop_
_entity.id
_entity.type
_entity.pdbx_description
1 polymer ?
#
loop_
_entity_poly.entity_id
_entity_poly.type
_entity_poly.pdbx_seq_one_letter_code
_entity_poly.pdbx_strand_id
1 'polypeptide(L)'
;MKIAYTRTAMILSLSTALAVEPMESDFFTDTIGSVSATVNLVTDYGANGSDANDDTVALQAAIDAMTALPTGGKIVIPAGTFYLRGATIKSNVHIVIDPGAVIKPWSSPRSSKSLFFMGALTGTPESAVATINASVRCSDTNQMWTADISSLDILYHFKAFGCYNTDNFMISNMHVVDNMTDISAIVLNAGKYNGTFYNVPQNGLIMNCSTTNSHSGYGLIQMQNGRHIFYKNLSCNRGVTLRIETDMAVGQTSGLDDVWGRDITNVDGGDAVFLQPHTMDNGHVDIRRITSYGSFFAFHMEPGFVTPDEALAGLTPGSFAATSVIADVHAVYGTNALAAARFHRFVPCPIKNLISAGQTLDQSSYTVPSSAAVLDGASGTAPGCYSVNIMNVTAEGFRYRSKLIITDADGVTTCNAVPVTGLSLATNTLNLASTETAQLTATVTPLNATDPSVVWTSDDIAVAVVDSRGLVTANGAGTAIITAATTDGGYHDTCTVTVTGGDGGGTYILHPVADSYVYSGTRVNNNYGTSTKMEVRGTVGDFTRDAYLRFNLSSVPGASVTNAVLRLKVLSEGSTAADVHTAHLVGDDSWGETTITWNNKPAVGTALASDARPAVDSWIELDVTSQVNAERNGDGLFSVAVLSSGGSLIGYYSKEAAVGSWPELVVKTDAAPDGWSAFVTAHALSGIATNDADNDSVSDMAEYALGGNPTNAAEQGVAPSIAYHPDSNVSFSYLETTNLYPGITYHPEWTTNLVTGPWSSLWNTYSNYSSGIPGYQQVERKTYGGTNENLFFRLKVTHP
;
A
#
# COMPACT_ATOMS: atom_id res chain seq x y z
N MET A 1 -61.77 -0.81 21.56
CA MET A 1 -61.52 -2.09 22.25
C MET A 1 -60.38 -2.79 21.49
N LYS A 2 -59.20 -2.96 22.13
CA LYS A 2 -57.96 -3.70 21.73
C LYS A 2 -57.37 -3.39 20.34
N ILE A 3 -56.30 -2.58 20.22
CA ILE A 3 -54.85 -2.90 20.30
C ILE A 3 -54.45 -4.26 19.70
N ALA A 4 -53.71 -4.20 18.58
CA ALA A 4 -52.61 -5.11 18.25
C ALA A 4 -51.56 -4.32 17.45
N TYR A 5 -50.35 -4.22 17.99
CA TYR A 5 -49.15 -3.72 17.33
C TYR A 5 -48.64 -4.80 16.37
N THR A 6 -48.33 -4.42 15.13
CA THR A 6 -47.46 -5.21 14.25
C THR A 6 -46.35 -4.29 13.75
N ARG A 7 -45.11 -4.67 14.07
CA ARG A 7 -43.89 -3.92 13.78
C ARG A 7 -43.75 -3.72 12.27
N THR A 8 -43.80 -2.47 11.82
CA THR A 8 -43.21 -2.07 10.54
C THR A 8 -41.70 -2.22 10.70
N ALA A 9 -41.13 -3.22 10.04
CA ALA A 9 -39.70 -3.25 9.79
C ALA A 9 -39.38 -2.04 8.91
N MET A 10 -38.89 -0.97 9.54
CA MET A 10 -38.16 0.08 8.85
C MET A 10 -36.97 -0.63 8.22
N ILE A 11 -37.00 -0.80 6.91
CA ILE A 11 -35.79 -1.04 6.13
C ILE A 11 -34.97 0.23 6.35
N LEU A 12 -33.99 0.15 7.27
CA LEU A 12 -32.90 1.10 7.32
C LEU A 12 -32.21 0.95 5.96
N SER A 13 -32.54 1.83 5.01
CA SER A 13 -31.59 2.14 3.97
C SER A 13 -30.33 2.60 4.69
N LEU A 14 -29.26 1.80 4.66
CA LEU A 14 -27.92 2.30 4.94
C LEU A 14 -27.66 3.35 3.85
N SER A 15 -28.11 4.58 4.08
CA SER A 15 -27.42 5.72 3.52
C SER A 15 -26.03 5.65 4.12
N THR A 16 -25.03 5.31 3.31
CA THR A 16 -23.64 5.65 3.60
C THR A 16 -23.61 7.17 3.73
N ALA A 17 -23.82 7.68 4.95
CA ALA A 17 -23.50 9.05 5.25
C ALA A 17 -22.00 9.16 4.98
N LEU A 18 -21.64 9.85 3.88
CA LEU A 18 -20.29 10.35 3.69
C LEU A 18 -19.93 11.07 4.98
N ALA A 19 -19.04 10.47 5.75
CA ALA A 19 -18.66 11.05 7.01
C ALA A 19 -17.95 12.38 6.72
N VAL A 20 -18.43 13.45 7.37
CA VAL A 20 -17.94 14.81 7.16
C VAL A 20 -16.45 14.85 7.51
N GLU A 21 -15.62 15.26 6.56
CA GLU A 21 -14.20 15.51 6.81
C GLU A 21 -14.08 16.78 7.68
N PRO A 22 -13.29 16.75 8.77
CA PRO A 22 -13.06 17.95 9.59
C PRO A 22 -12.37 19.03 8.77
N MET A 23 -12.83 20.28 8.88
CA MET A 23 -12.11 21.42 8.30
C MET A 23 -11.05 21.89 9.29
N GLU A 24 -9.84 22.19 8.80
CA GLU A 24 -8.76 22.73 9.64
C GLU A 24 -9.18 24.00 10.40
N SER A 25 -10.02 24.82 9.79
CA SER A 25 -10.58 26.04 10.38
C SER A 25 -11.51 25.82 11.57
N ASP A 26 -12.03 24.61 11.75
CA ASP A 26 -12.86 24.28 12.92
C ASP A 26 -11.99 24.20 14.18
N PHE A 27 -10.75 23.73 14.02
CA PHE A 27 -9.81 23.48 15.11
C PHE A 27 -8.83 24.64 15.33
N PHE A 28 -8.47 25.38 14.29
CA PHE A 28 -7.56 26.51 14.38
C PHE A 28 -8.05 27.70 13.56
N THR A 29 -8.32 28.81 14.24
CA THR A 29 -8.58 30.11 13.62
C THR A 29 -7.27 30.84 13.40
N ASP A 30 -6.82 30.91 12.15
CA ASP A 30 -5.52 31.51 11.82
C ASP A 30 -5.57 33.05 11.87
N THR A 31 -4.80 33.63 12.80
CA THR A 31 -4.69 35.08 13.00
C THR A 31 -3.43 35.70 12.39
N ILE A 32 -2.58 34.92 11.71
CA ILE A 32 -1.28 35.43 11.23
C ILE A 32 -1.39 36.57 10.22
N GLY A 33 -2.48 36.63 9.46
CA GLY A 33 -2.72 37.68 8.45
C GLY A 33 -3.10 39.03 9.03
N SER A 34 -3.44 39.12 10.33
CA SER A 34 -3.92 40.32 11.00
C SER A 34 -3.00 40.83 12.12
N VAL A 35 -1.77 40.30 12.20
CA VAL A 35 -0.79 40.69 13.21
C VAL A 35 -0.28 42.12 13.03
N SER A 36 0.15 42.74 14.12
CA SER A 36 0.58 44.14 14.14
C SER A 36 1.98 44.35 13.54
N ALA A 37 2.84 43.34 13.59
CA ALA A 37 4.20 43.43 13.07
C ALA A 37 4.74 42.08 12.57
N THR A 38 5.76 42.17 11.72
CA THR A 38 6.63 41.05 11.35
C THR A 38 8.06 41.43 11.66
N VAL A 39 8.81 40.53 12.31
CA VAL A 39 10.23 40.70 12.62
C VAL A 39 11.03 39.51 12.12
N ASN A 40 12.30 39.71 11.79
CA ASN A 40 13.27 38.67 11.47
C ASN A 40 14.17 38.43 12.68
N LEU A 41 14.27 37.18 13.12
CA LEU A 41 14.96 36.81 14.35
C LEU A 41 16.46 37.17 14.32
N VAL A 42 17.10 37.07 13.15
CA VAL A 42 18.53 37.38 12.97
C VAL A 42 18.74 38.89 12.89
N THR A 43 18.05 39.59 11.98
CA THR A 43 18.35 41.02 11.74
C THR A 43 17.83 41.93 12.84
N ASP A 44 16.73 41.57 13.51
CA ASP A 44 16.05 42.45 14.45
C ASP A 44 16.35 42.11 15.92
N TYR A 45 16.73 40.86 16.21
CA TYR A 45 16.97 40.36 17.58
C TYR A 45 18.35 39.71 17.78
N GLY A 46 19.16 39.58 16.72
CA GLY A 46 20.56 39.18 16.83
C GLY A 46 20.81 37.69 17.09
N ALA A 47 19.83 36.81 16.82
CA ALA A 47 20.12 35.38 16.77
C ALA A 47 21.14 35.08 15.67
N ASN A 48 21.92 34.01 15.82
CA ASN A 48 23.00 33.68 14.88
C ASN A 48 22.87 32.26 14.34
N GLY A 49 22.25 32.13 13.17
CA GLY A 49 22.12 30.85 12.46
C GLY A 49 23.43 30.25 11.92
N SER A 50 24.60 30.81 12.24
CA SER A 50 25.93 30.41 11.73
C SER A 50 26.92 29.99 12.83
N ASP A 51 26.51 29.98 14.09
CA ASP A 51 27.34 29.49 15.20
C ASP A 51 26.57 28.48 16.07
N ALA A 52 27.16 28.07 17.20
CA ALA A 52 26.56 27.10 18.13
C ALA A 52 26.17 27.73 19.48
N ASN A 53 25.94 29.04 19.51
CA ASN A 53 25.58 29.78 20.72
C ASN A 53 24.06 29.72 21.00
N ASP A 54 23.67 30.03 22.24
CA ASP A 54 22.27 30.03 22.65
C ASP A 54 21.49 31.18 22.02
N ASP A 55 20.49 30.87 21.18
CA ASP A 55 19.59 31.82 20.56
C ASP A 55 18.30 32.04 21.36
N THR A 56 18.12 31.33 22.50
CA THR A 56 16.88 31.39 23.29
C THR A 56 16.58 32.81 23.77
N VAL A 57 17.60 33.58 24.15
CA VAL A 57 17.41 34.96 24.63
C VAL A 57 16.89 35.86 23.52
N ALA A 58 17.45 35.75 22.31
CA ALA A 58 17.00 36.52 21.15
C ALA A 58 15.56 36.15 20.77
N LEU A 59 15.25 34.86 20.73
CA LEU A 59 13.90 34.38 20.41
C LEU A 59 12.88 34.78 21.48
N GLN A 60 13.22 34.66 22.77
CA GLN A 60 12.30 35.06 23.84
C GLN A 60 12.05 36.57 23.83
N ALA A 61 13.07 37.38 23.56
CA ALA A 61 12.89 38.83 23.41
C ALA A 61 11.96 39.17 22.24
N ALA A 62 12.09 38.47 21.11
CA ALA A 62 11.17 38.62 19.97
C ALA A 62 9.73 38.23 20.34
N ILE A 63 9.55 37.10 21.01
CA ILE A 63 8.23 36.64 21.49
C ILE A 63 7.61 37.67 22.44
N ASP A 64 8.38 38.18 23.40
CA ASP A 64 7.93 39.14 24.40
C ASP A 64 7.54 40.49 23.78
N ALA A 65 8.25 40.93 22.75
CA ALA A 65 7.91 42.12 22.00
C ALA A 65 6.65 41.92 21.15
N MET A 66 6.53 40.78 20.45
CA MET A 66 5.38 40.50 19.58
C MET A 66 4.08 40.34 20.37
N THR A 67 4.10 39.61 21.51
CA THR A 67 2.90 39.43 22.34
C THR A 67 2.38 40.74 22.96
N ALA A 68 3.24 41.76 23.09
CA ALA A 68 2.87 43.06 23.65
C ALA A 68 2.15 43.97 22.63
N LEU A 69 2.11 43.58 21.35
CA LEU A 69 1.44 44.34 20.29
C LEU A 69 -0.08 44.11 20.28
N PRO A 70 -0.90 45.07 19.82
CA PRO A 70 -2.37 44.99 19.89
C PRO A 70 -2.98 43.73 19.27
N THR A 71 -2.42 43.24 18.16
CA THR A 71 -2.84 42.00 17.49
C THR A 71 -1.73 40.97 17.39
N GLY A 72 -0.72 41.07 18.25
CA GLY A 72 0.42 40.16 18.23
C GLY A 72 1.39 40.40 17.08
N GLY A 73 2.18 39.38 16.75
CA GLY A 73 3.26 39.51 15.78
C GLY A 73 3.75 38.20 15.16
N LYS A 74 4.35 38.33 13.98
CA LYS A 74 5.03 37.24 13.26
C LYS A 74 6.53 37.31 13.45
N ILE A 75 7.16 36.20 13.84
CA ILE A 75 8.62 36.08 13.95
C ILE A 75 9.09 35.15 12.84
N VAL A 76 9.95 35.66 11.95
CA VAL A 76 10.57 34.88 10.88
C VAL A 76 11.93 34.37 11.36
N ILE A 77 12.10 33.04 11.36
CA ILE A 77 13.40 32.38 11.54
C ILE A 77 13.93 32.04 10.14
N PRO A 78 14.95 32.75 9.63
CA PRO A 78 15.50 32.48 8.29
C PRO A 78 16.31 31.17 8.28
N ALA A 79 16.75 30.74 7.09
CA ALA A 79 17.65 29.60 6.97
C ALA A 79 18.92 29.75 7.84
N GLY A 80 19.37 28.66 8.46
CA GLY A 80 20.47 28.65 9.42
C GLY A 80 20.30 27.58 10.50
N THR A 81 21.33 27.36 11.32
CA THR A 81 21.26 26.46 12.48
C THR A 81 21.18 27.27 13.76
N PHE A 82 20.11 27.10 14.53
CA PHE A 82 19.84 27.84 15.77
C PHE A 82 19.77 26.90 16.96
N TYR A 83 20.23 27.34 18.13
CA TYR A 83 20.28 26.51 19.34
C TYR A 83 19.39 27.07 20.44
N LEU A 84 18.41 26.28 20.89
CA LEU A 84 17.41 26.67 21.88
C LEU A 84 17.45 25.80 23.14
N ARG A 85 17.00 26.37 24.26
CA ARG A 85 16.78 25.70 25.54
C ARG A 85 15.45 26.09 26.17
N GLY A 86 14.36 25.87 25.45
CA GLY A 86 12.99 26.03 25.95
C GLY A 86 12.47 27.46 25.81
N ALA A 87 12.26 27.92 24.58
CA ALA A 87 11.57 29.18 24.33
C ALA A 87 10.07 29.04 24.63
N THR A 88 9.51 29.95 25.42
CA THR A 88 8.09 29.94 25.80
C THR A 88 7.30 30.84 24.87
N ILE A 89 6.48 30.23 24.03
CA ILE A 89 5.61 30.91 23.08
C ILE A 89 4.43 31.55 23.83
N LYS A 90 4.18 32.83 23.54
CA LYS A 90 3.11 33.63 24.17
C LYS A 90 1.97 33.89 23.20
N SER A 91 0.88 34.45 23.72
CA SER A 91 -0.35 34.65 22.95
C SER A 91 -0.17 35.61 21.77
N ASN A 92 -0.90 35.34 20.68
CA ASN A 92 -0.87 36.09 19.42
C ASN A 92 0.51 36.11 18.74
N VAL A 93 1.37 35.13 19.03
CA VAL A 93 2.69 35.02 18.40
C VAL A 93 2.70 33.89 17.39
N HIS A 94 3.12 34.20 16.16
CA HIS A 94 3.27 33.22 15.09
C HIS A 94 4.74 33.15 14.65
N ILE A 95 5.38 32.00 14.87
CA ILE A 95 6.74 31.72 14.41
C ILE A 95 6.66 31.05 13.04
N VAL A 96 7.32 31.66 12.06
CA VAL A 96 7.43 31.17 10.68
C VAL A 96 8.88 30.83 10.40
N ILE A 97 9.15 29.56 10.14
CA ILE A 97 10.49 28.99 10.06
C ILE A 97 10.80 28.64 8.61
N ASP A 98 11.91 29.12 8.08
CA ASP A 98 12.40 28.75 6.75
C ASP A 98 12.67 27.24 6.65
N PRO A 99 12.36 26.56 5.53
CA PRO A 99 12.63 25.13 5.37
C PRO A 99 14.12 24.77 5.49
N GLY A 100 15.02 25.72 5.18
CA GLY A 100 16.46 25.58 5.39
C GLY A 100 16.94 25.83 6.82
N ALA A 101 16.04 26.08 7.77
CA ALA A 101 16.39 26.26 9.17
C ALA A 101 16.43 24.93 9.94
N VAL A 102 17.45 24.78 10.79
CA VAL A 102 17.64 23.64 11.70
C VAL A 102 17.66 24.16 13.13
N ILE A 103 16.74 23.70 13.97
CA ILE A 103 16.64 24.07 15.38
C ILE A 103 17.17 22.93 16.24
N LYS A 104 18.19 23.20 17.06
CA LYS A 104 18.91 22.23 17.88
C LYS A 104 18.80 22.53 19.38
N PRO A 105 18.99 21.54 20.27
CA PRO A 105 19.12 21.79 21.69
C PRO A 105 20.46 22.46 22.01
N TRP A 106 20.45 23.52 22.83
CA TRP A 106 21.68 24.16 23.32
C TRP A 106 22.31 23.39 24.49
N SER A 107 23.63 23.17 24.43
CA SER A 107 24.38 22.15 25.19
C SER A 107 24.64 22.47 26.68
N SER A 108 23.59 22.49 27.51
CA SER A 108 23.73 22.35 28.98
C SER A 108 22.56 21.54 29.58
N PRO A 109 22.77 20.27 29.97
CA PRO A 109 21.70 19.28 30.16
C PRO A 109 20.89 19.37 31.46
N ARG A 110 20.73 20.56 32.09
CA ARG A 110 20.14 20.63 33.44
C ARG A 110 18.90 21.51 33.67
N SER A 111 18.44 22.36 32.75
CA SER A 111 17.24 23.18 33.04
C SER A 111 16.04 22.96 32.12
N SER A 112 16.25 22.79 30.80
CA SER A 112 15.14 22.80 29.84
C SER A 112 15.00 21.46 29.11
N LYS A 113 13.79 20.91 29.13
CA LYS A 113 13.45 19.58 28.59
C LYS A 113 12.66 19.67 27.27
N SER A 114 12.71 20.82 26.58
CA SER A 114 12.06 21.06 25.28
C SER A 114 12.79 22.13 24.46
N LEU A 115 12.58 22.16 23.13
CA LEU A 115 12.91 23.35 22.30
C LEU A 115 11.91 24.49 22.55
N PHE A 116 10.62 24.15 22.51
CA PHE A 116 9.52 25.09 22.67
C PHE A 116 8.53 24.67 23.75
N PHE A 117 7.92 25.67 24.38
CA PHE A 117 6.76 25.53 25.25
C PHE A 117 5.59 26.35 24.73
N MET A 118 4.40 25.77 24.69
CA MET A 118 3.12 26.48 24.58
C MET A 118 2.35 26.21 25.86
N GLY A 119 2.11 27.24 26.65
CA GLY A 119 1.85 27.08 28.08
C GLY A 119 3.05 26.45 28.81
N ALA A 120 3.25 26.77 30.09
CA ALA A 120 4.42 26.25 30.80
C ALA A 120 4.13 24.96 31.58
N LEU A 121 5.18 24.15 31.70
CA LEU A 121 5.27 22.97 32.55
C LEU A 121 4.92 23.26 34.02
N THR A 122 4.49 22.23 34.72
CA THR A 122 4.08 22.26 36.12
C THR A 122 5.08 22.95 37.06
N GLY A 123 4.58 23.78 37.98
CA GLY A 123 5.35 24.35 39.09
C GLY A 123 5.97 25.72 38.82
N THR A 124 5.71 26.34 37.67
CA THR A 124 6.19 27.70 37.34
C THR A 124 5.02 28.70 37.32
N PRO A 125 5.21 29.98 37.69
CA PRO A 125 4.16 30.99 37.56
C PRO A 125 3.59 31.09 36.14
N GLU A 126 4.41 30.79 35.13
CA GLU A 126 4.05 30.74 33.72
C GLU A 126 3.00 29.66 33.40
N SER A 127 2.84 28.61 34.21
CA SER A 127 1.80 27.58 33.96
C SER A 127 0.39 28.16 34.11
N ALA A 128 0.25 29.25 34.88
CA ALA A 128 -1.02 29.95 35.06
C ALA A 128 -1.39 30.84 33.87
N VAL A 129 -0.46 31.07 32.93
CA VAL A 129 -0.66 31.95 31.78
C VAL A 129 -0.95 31.09 30.55
N ALA A 130 -2.12 31.31 29.94
CA ALA A 130 -2.49 30.60 28.72
C ALA A 130 -1.74 31.18 27.50
N THR A 131 -1.29 30.30 26.61
CA THR A 131 -0.84 30.66 25.25
C THR A 131 -2.03 30.55 24.30
N ILE A 132 -2.49 31.66 23.74
CA ILE A 132 -3.71 31.72 22.91
C ILE A 132 -3.38 32.29 21.54
N ASN A 133 -3.95 31.74 20.46
CA ASN A 133 -3.73 32.22 19.08
C ASN A 133 -2.25 32.17 18.69
N ALA A 134 -1.62 30.99 18.79
CA ALA A 134 -0.19 30.84 18.55
C ALA A 134 0.08 29.79 17.48
N SER A 135 1.14 29.97 16.69
CA SER A 135 1.58 28.89 15.81
C SER A 135 3.07 28.84 15.56
N VAL A 136 3.57 27.64 15.29
CA VAL A 136 4.91 27.40 14.74
C VAL A 136 4.77 26.60 13.46
N ARG A 137 5.22 27.17 12.34
CA ARG A 137 4.98 26.62 11.01
C ARG A 137 6.14 26.88 10.07
N CYS A 138 6.29 26.03 9.05
CA CYS A 138 7.17 26.30 7.92
C CYS A 138 6.69 27.53 7.13
N SER A 139 7.61 28.28 6.53
CA SER A 139 7.29 29.37 5.59
C SER A 139 6.77 28.86 4.25
N ASP A 140 7.09 27.61 3.89
CA ASP A 140 6.61 26.92 2.70
C ASP A 140 5.77 25.71 3.12
N THR A 141 4.50 25.69 2.71
CA THR A 141 3.54 24.64 3.06
C THR A 141 3.86 23.28 2.42
N ASN A 142 4.73 23.24 1.41
CA ASN A 142 5.16 22.02 0.73
C ASN A 142 6.50 21.48 1.25
N GLN A 143 7.15 22.20 2.16
CA GLN A 143 8.41 21.80 2.76
C GLN A 143 8.27 21.68 4.28
N MET A 144 9.30 21.16 4.95
CA MET A 144 9.36 21.09 6.41
C MET A 144 10.60 21.80 6.93
N TRP A 145 10.50 22.41 8.11
CA TRP A 145 11.67 22.85 8.87
C TRP A 145 12.16 21.71 9.78
N THR A 146 13.43 21.76 10.19
CA THR A 146 14.04 20.65 10.93
C THR A 146 14.21 20.98 12.41
N ALA A 147 13.67 20.13 13.29
CA ALA A 147 14.04 20.05 14.70
C ALA A 147 15.04 18.90 14.89
N ASP A 148 16.33 19.22 15.00
CA ASP A 148 17.38 18.20 15.13
C ASP A 148 17.77 18.04 16.60
N ILE A 149 17.25 16.98 17.22
CA ILE A 149 17.56 16.57 18.58
C ILE A 149 18.50 15.36 18.61
N SER A 150 19.05 14.96 17.46
CA SER A 150 19.86 13.73 17.32
C SER A 150 21.20 13.78 18.07
N SER A 151 21.65 14.98 18.42
CA SER A 151 22.85 15.20 19.25
C SER A 151 22.69 14.78 20.71
N LEU A 152 21.46 14.51 21.17
CA LEU A 152 21.18 14.05 22.53
C LEU A 152 21.47 12.55 22.66
N ASP A 153 21.82 12.14 23.88
CA ASP A 153 22.02 10.71 24.18
C ASP A 153 20.72 9.92 24.00
N ILE A 154 20.86 8.62 23.68
CA ILE A 154 19.74 7.68 23.70
C ILE A 154 19.11 7.67 25.10
N LEU A 155 17.78 7.63 25.17
CA LEU A 155 16.98 7.77 26.40
C LEU A 155 17.10 9.12 27.10
N TYR A 156 17.62 10.15 26.43
CA TYR A 156 17.63 11.49 27.02
C TYR A 156 16.23 12.12 27.00
N HIS A 157 15.76 12.61 28.14
CA HIS A 157 14.43 13.20 28.27
C HIS A 157 14.31 14.58 27.65
N PHE A 158 13.85 14.65 26.40
CA PHE A 158 13.72 15.91 25.66
C PHE A 158 12.72 15.81 24.51
N LYS A 159 11.96 16.89 24.29
CA LYS A 159 10.93 16.99 23.24
C LYS A 159 11.12 18.23 22.37
N ALA A 160 10.53 18.27 21.18
CA ALA A 160 10.46 19.50 20.40
C ALA A 160 9.45 20.48 21.04
N PHE A 161 8.26 19.99 21.40
CA PHE A 161 7.17 20.80 21.96
C PHE A 161 6.59 20.18 23.23
N GLY A 162 6.44 21.00 24.27
CA GLY A 162 5.48 20.75 25.35
C GLY A 162 4.31 21.72 25.27
N CYS A 163 3.11 21.19 25.10
CA CYS A 163 1.84 21.92 25.01
C CYS A 163 1.01 21.66 26.27
N TYR A 164 0.68 22.72 27.00
CA TYR A 164 -0.02 22.66 28.29
C TYR A 164 -1.25 23.57 28.30
N ASN A 165 -1.19 24.70 29.01
CA ASN A 165 -2.27 25.69 29.05
C ASN A 165 -2.31 26.48 27.73
N THR A 166 -2.91 25.91 26.69
CA THR A 166 -2.87 26.45 25.32
C THR A 166 -4.23 26.35 24.63
N ASP A 167 -4.59 27.38 23.88
CA ASP A 167 -5.86 27.50 23.15
C ASP A 167 -5.63 28.09 21.74
N ASN A 168 -6.37 27.63 20.74
CA ASN A 168 -6.29 28.07 19.36
C ASN A 168 -4.84 28.07 18.83
N PHE A 169 -4.27 26.88 18.67
CA PHE A 169 -2.85 26.73 18.34
C PHE A 169 -2.58 25.83 17.14
N MET A 170 -1.45 26.06 16.47
CA MET A 170 -0.99 25.22 15.38
C MET A 170 0.50 24.88 15.45
N ILE A 171 0.83 23.62 15.20
CA ILE A 171 2.20 23.16 14.91
C ILE A 171 2.17 22.49 13.55
N SER A 172 2.94 22.99 12.58
CA SER A 172 2.92 22.39 11.25
C SER A 172 4.25 22.33 10.51
N ASN A 173 4.32 21.39 9.58
CA ASN A 173 5.40 21.25 8.60
C ASN A 173 6.78 21.11 9.28
N MET A 174 6.89 20.19 10.24
CA MET A 174 8.10 19.94 11.03
C MET A 174 8.62 18.53 10.81
N HIS A 175 9.92 18.39 10.58
CA HIS A 175 10.62 17.12 10.65
C HIS A 175 11.53 17.06 11.89
N VAL A 176 11.39 16.03 12.71
CA VAL A 176 12.21 15.83 13.90
C VAL A 176 13.24 14.72 13.65
N VAL A 177 14.52 15.06 13.76
CA VAL A 177 15.61 14.08 13.74
C VAL A 177 15.91 13.69 15.18
N ASP A 178 15.49 12.48 15.57
CA ASP A 178 15.60 11.95 16.93
C ASP A 178 16.79 10.98 17.06
N ASN A 179 17.18 10.70 18.30
CA ASN A 179 18.15 9.67 18.65
C ASN A 179 17.61 8.77 19.77
N MET A 180 16.37 8.27 19.59
CA MET A 180 15.67 7.44 20.57
C MET A 180 15.58 8.10 21.97
N THR A 181 15.21 9.38 22.01
CA THR A 181 14.89 10.08 23.26
C THR A 181 13.70 9.42 23.99
N ASP A 182 13.65 9.51 25.32
CA ASP A 182 12.63 8.81 26.15
C ASP A 182 11.34 9.63 26.35
N ILE A 183 10.93 10.40 25.33
CA ILE A 183 9.64 11.09 25.29
C ILE A 183 9.25 11.41 23.85
N SER A 184 7.94 11.50 23.55
CA SER A 184 7.50 11.88 22.20
C SER A 184 7.86 13.33 21.88
N ALA A 185 8.10 13.62 20.60
CA ALA A 185 8.57 14.93 20.15
C ALA A 185 7.56 16.07 20.42
N ILE A 186 6.26 15.79 20.39
CA ILE A 186 5.20 16.72 20.75
C ILE A 186 4.35 16.09 21.86
N VAL A 187 4.26 16.78 23.01
CA VAL A 187 3.51 16.30 24.17
C VAL A 187 2.40 17.26 24.52
N LEU A 188 1.17 16.75 24.59
CA LEU A 188 -0.01 17.48 25.06
C LEU A 188 -0.43 16.96 26.43
N ASN A 189 -0.37 17.80 27.46
CA ASN A 189 -0.68 17.41 28.84
C ASN A 189 -1.29 18.60 29.62
N ALA A 190 -1.84 18.37 30.80
CA ALA A 190 -2.31 19.43 31.68
C ALA A 190 -1.15 20.17 32.38
N GLY A 191 -1.25 21.50 32.43
CA GLY A 191 -0.37 22.32 33.27
C GLY A 191 -0.88 22.41 34.71
N LYS A 192 0.01 22.36 35.70
CA LYS A 192 -0.34 22.50 37.13
C LYS A 192 0.53 23.54 37.82
N TYR A 193 -0.06 24.43 38.59
CA TYR A 193 0.70 25.39 39.42
C TYR A 193 0.02 25.60 40.78
N ASN A 194 0.81 25.61 41.86
CA ASN A 194 0.36 25.69 43.24
C ASN A 194 -0.78 24.70 43.60
N GLY A 195 -0.71 23.47 43.09
CA GLY A 195 -1.71 22.43 43.35
C GLY A 195 -2.94 22.48 42.45
N THR A 196 -3.13 23.56 41.69
CA THR A 196 -4.26 23.77 40.78
C THR A 196 -3.90 23.36 39.36
N PHE A 197 -4.75 22.54 38.74
CA PHE A 197 -4.69 22.27 37.29
C PHE A 197 -5.33 23.42 36.52
N TYR A 198 -4.69 23.82 35.42
CA TYR A 198 -5.18 24.85 34.51
C TYR A 198 -5.83 24.22 33.29
N ASN A 199 -6.24 25.06 32.34
CA ASN A 199 -6.78 24.57 31.07
C ASN A 199 -5.77 23.65 30.39
N VAL A 200 -6.32 22.72 29.63
CA VAL A 200 -5.59 21.72 28.85
C VAL A 200 -5.46 22.23 27.41
N PRO A 201 -4.60 21.64 26.57
CA PRO A 201 -4.51 22.04 25.17
C PRO A 201 -5.88 21.91 24.51
N GLN A 202 -6.36 22.98 23.88
CA GLN A 202 -7.66 22.97 23.22
C GLN A 202 -7.66 23.77 21.92
N ASN A 203 -8.57 23.43 20.99
CA ASN A 203 -8.67 24.06 19.68
C ASN A 203 -7.29 24.04 18.98
N GLY A 204 -6.81 22.85 18.68
CA GLY A 204 -5.43 22.63 18.23
C GLY A 204 -5.35 21.93 16.88
N LEU A 205 -4.47 22.40 16.00
CA LEU A 205 -4.15 21.76 14.73
C LEU A 205 -2.67 21.34 14.69
N ILE A 206 -2.41 20.05 14.56
CA ILE A 206 -1.04 19.52 14.40
C ILE A 206 -0.98 18.77 13.08
N MET A 207 -0.22 19.28 12.12
CA MET A 207 -0.26 18.74 10.76
C MET A 207 1.08 18.73 10.03
N ASN A 208 1.25 17.78 9.10
CA ASN A 208 2.47 17.65 8.29
C ASN A 208 3.72 17.53 9.16
N CYS A 209 3.66 16.75 10.24
CA CYS A 209 4.78 16.56 11.14
C CYS A 209 5.32 15.13 11.04
N SER A 210 6.64 14.97 11.17
CA SER A 210 7.27 13.67 11.10
C SER A 210 8.45 13.51 12.06
N THR A 211 8.80 12.27 12.39
CA THR A 211 10.05 11.94 13.11
C THR A 211 10.83 10.83 12.41
N THR A 212 12.14 10.82 12.61
CA THR A 212 13.03 9.68 12.30
C THR A 212 13.73 9.16 13.54
N ASN A 213 13.94 7.85 13.60
CA ASN A 213 14.74 7.19 14.63
C ASN A 213 14.20 7.32 16.06
N SER A 214 12.87 7.21 16.21
CA SER A 214 12.22 7.33 17.51
C SER A 214 12.36 6.07 18.38
N HIS A 215 12.29 6.27 19.70
CA HIS A 215 12.24 5.21 20.72
C HIS A 215 10.93 4.41 20.61
N SER A 216 10.93 3.09 20.79
CA SER A 216 9.74 2.24 20.57
C SER A 216 8.53 2.59 21.45
N GLY A 217 8.76 3.06 22.67
CA GLY A 217 7.70 3.50 23.60
C GLY A 217 7.19 4.93 23.36
N TYR A 218 7.82 5.69 22.48
CA TYR A 218 7.52 7.11 22.19
C TYR A 218 7.42 7.32 20.68
N GLY A 219 7.47 8.56 20.19
CA GLY A 219 7.48 8.87 18.77
C GLY A 219 7.15 10.31 18.49
N LEU A 220 6.20 10.56 17.58
CA LEU A 220 5.85 11.93 17.20
C LEU A 220 4.96 12.61 18.24
N ILE A 221 3.79 12.03 18.51
CA ILE A 221 2.79 12.60 19.43
C ILE A 221 2.69 11.75 20.69
N GLN A 222 2.62 12.40 21.85
CA GLN A 222 2.02 11.84 23.06
C GLN A 222 0.94 12.78 23.57
N MET A 223 -0.32 12.36 23.49
CA MET A 223 -1.46 13.08 24.02
C MET A 223 -1.92 12.43 25.32
N GLN A 224 -1.73 13.14 26.42
CA GLN A 224 -2.20 12.73 27.75
C GLN A 224 -3.44 13.52 28.18
N ASN A 225 -3.63 14.74 27.64
CA ASN A 225 -4.86 15.50 27.80
C ASN A 225 -5.07 16.51 26.65
N GLY A 226 -6.31 16.93 26.45
CA GLY A 226 -6.69 18.00 25.52
C GLY A 226 -8.10 17.86 24.98
N ARG A 227 -8.61 18.89 24.31
CA ARG A 227 -9.97 18.91 23.76
C ARG A 227 -10.03 19.55 22.38
N HIS A 228 -10.83 19.01 21.47
CA HIS A 228 -11.00 19.61 20.15
C HIS A 228 -9.65 19.78 19.43
N ILE A 229 -8.97 18.65 19.20
CA ILE A 229 -7.63 18.60 18.59
C ILE A 229 -7.70 17.81 17.29
N PHE A 230 -7.12 18.37 16.22
CA PHE A 230 -7.01 17.70 14.93
C PHE A 230 -5.56 17.41 14.56
N TYR A 231 -5.28 16.13 14.33
CA TYR A 231 -4.03 15.61 13.81
C TYR A 231 -4.17 15.25 12.33
N LYS A 232 -3.28 15.75 11.46
CA LYS A 232 -3.38 15.51 10.02
C LYS A 232 -2.03 15.25 9.37
N ASN A 233 -1.92 14.21 8.55
CA ASN A 233 -0.70 13.90 7.79
C ASN A 233 0.53 13.79 8.70
N LEU A 234 0.50 12.80 9.59
CA LEU A 234 1.56 12.55 10.56
C LEU A 234 2.32 11.28 10.19
N SER A 235 3.64 11.29 10.37
CA SER A 235 4.45 10.08 10.15
C SER A 235 5.56 9.90 11.18
N CYS A 236 5.90 8.65 11.48
CA CYS A 236 7.01 8.31 12.36
C CYS A 236 7.75 7.13 11.73
N ASN A 237 9.08 7.23 11.65
CA ASN A 237 9.92 6.04 11.50
C ASN A 237 10.30 5.54 12.90
N ARG A 238 10.10 4.24 13.13
CA ARG A 238 10.12 3.58 14.44
C ARG A 238 8.97 4.08 15.33
N GLY A 239 9.06 3.85 16.65
CA GLY A 239 8.15 4.43 17.65
C GLY A 239 6.65 4.28 17.40
N VAL A 240 5.90 5.26 17.88
CA VAL A 240 4.45 5.41 17.74
C VAL A 240 4.13 6.78 17.15
N THR A 241 3.37 6.83 16.05
CA THR A 241 3.07 8.12 15.39
C THR A 241 2.09 8.95 16.21
N LEU A 242 0.91 8.40 16.52
CA LEU A 242 -0.11 9.05 17.34
C LEU A 242 -0.39 8.22 18.59
N ARG A 243 0.29 8.58 19.69
CA ARG A 243 0.14 7.91 20.99
C ARG A 243 -0.84 8.69 21.85
N ILE A 244 -2.05 8.17 22.02
CA ILE A 244 -3.07 8.73 22.92
C ILE A 244 -3.09 7.87 24.18
N GLU A 245 -2.30 8.29 25.16
CA GLU A 245 -2.14 7.59 26.43
C GLU A 245 -2.34 8.56 27.59
N THR A 246 -3.45 8.44 28.28
CA THR A 246 -3.86 9.36 29.35
C THR A 246 -3.38 8.90 30.73
N ASP A 247 -2.06 8.71 30.85
CA ASP A 247 -1.36 8.51 32.14
C ASP A 247 -1.31 9.85 32.91
N MET A 248 -2.28 10.05 33.82
CA MET A 248 -2.52 11.34 34.48
C MET A 248 -2.37 11.24 35.99
N ALA A 249 -1.80 12.29 36.60
CA ALA A 249 -1.58 12.33 38.03
C ALA A 249 -2.89 12.35 38.84
N VAL A 250 -2.87 11.67 40.00
CA VAL A 250 -3.96 11.66 40.98
C VAL A 250 -4.47 13.08 41.28
N GLY A 251 -5.78 13.28 41.15
CA GLY A 251 -6.46 14.57 41.38
C GLY A 251 -6.81 15.34 40.10
N GLN A 252 -6.42 14.85 38.92
CA GLN A 252 -6.95 15.33 37.65
C GLN A 252 -8.30 14.67 37.35
N THR A 253 -9.29 15.46 36.95
CA THR A 253 -10.69 15.01 36.90
C THR A 253 -11.32 14.95 35.52
N SER A 254 -10.59 15.31 34.45
CA SER A 254 -11.15 15.28 33.10
C SER A 254 -10.21 14.61 32.09
N GLY A 255 -10.73 13.60 31.39
CA GLY A 255 -10.09 12.99 30.22
C GLY A 255 -10.07 13.93 29.01
N LEU A 256 -9.47 13.46 27.92
CA LEU A 256 -9.53 14.13 26.62
C LEU A 256 -10.90 13.95 25.97
N ASP A 257 -11.26 14.81 25.02
CA ASP A 257 -12.50 14.68 24.23
C ASP A 257 -12.35 15.34 22.86
N ASP A 258 -13.17 14.92 21.91
CA ASP A 258 -13.26 15.48 20.56
C ASP A 258 -11.91 15.53 19.82
N VAL A 259 -11.28 14.36 19.68
CA VAL A 259 -9.97 14.23 19.02
C VAL A 259 -10.12 13.63 17.64
N TRP A 260 -9.55 14.30 16.64
CA TRP A 260 -9.65 13.91 15.24
C TRP A 260 -8.27 13.56 14.69
N GLY A 261 -8.20 12.54 13.84
CA GLY A 261 -6.96 12.13 13.17
C GLY A 261 -7.20 11.73 11.72
N ARG A 262 -6.36 12.21 10.81
CA ARG A 262 -6.38 11.84 9.39
C ARG A 262 -4.97 11.58 8.89
N ASP A 263 -4.81 10.55 8.06
CA ASP A 263 -3.57 10.29 7.33
C ASP A 263 -2.39 10.06 8.30
N ILE A 264 -2.51 9.02 9.12
CA ILE A 264 -1.53 8.69 10.16
C ILE A 264 -0.70 7.49 9.70
N THR A 265 0.60 7.69 9.52
CA THR A 265 1.51 6.68 8.97
C THR A 265 2.59 6.28 9.95
N ASN A 266 2.97 5.00 10.00
CA ASN A 266 4.16 4.55 10.71
C ASN A 266 5.02 3.64 9.84
N VAL A 267 6.34 3.69 10.01
CA VAL A 267 7.29 2.86 9.26
C VAL A 267 8.25 2.18 10.24
N ASP A 268 8.35 0.85 10.20
CA ASP A 268 9.26 0.05 11.03
C ASP A 268 9.19 0.35 12.55
N GLY A 269 8.01 0.73 13.05
CA GLY A 269 7.77 1.05 14.46
C GLY A 269 6.92 0.03 15.21
N GLY A 270 6.39 0.49 16.34
CA GLY A 270 5.38 -0.25 17.09
C GLY A 270 4.02 -0.08 16.45
N ASP A 271 3.50 1.15 16.50
CA ASP A 271 2.10 1.43 16.18
C ASP A 271 1.95 2.75 15.38
N ALA A 272 1.04 2.81 14.40
CA ALA A 272 0.67 4.12 13.85
C ALA A 272 -0.24 4.89 14.82
N VAL A 273 -1.18 4.20 15.46
CA VAL A 273 -2.06 4.78 16.48
C VAL A 273 -2.12 3.85 17.68
N PHE A 274 -1.92 4.40 18.88
CA PHE A 274 -2.04 3.68 20.16
C PHE A 274 -3.04 4.36 21.08
N LEU A 275 -4.01 3.61 21.63
CA LEU A 275 -4.96 4.09 22.66
C LEU A 275 -4.76 3.35 23.98
N GLN A 276 -4.54 4.10 25.05
CA GLN A 276 -4.47 3.54 26.40
C GLN A 276 -5.02 4.53 27.44
N PRO A 277 -6.19 4.27 28.05
CA PRO A 277 -6.85 5.27 28.88
C PRO A 277 -6.30 5.34 30.33
N HIS A 278 -5.48 4.37 30.77
CA HIS A 278 -5.06 4.24 32.18
C HIS A 278 -6.26 4.34 33.12
N THR A 279 -6.35 5.38 33.95
CA THR A 279 -7.45 5.62 34.89
C THR A 279 -8.49 6.64 34.40
N MET A 280 -8.34 7.15 33.17
CA MET A 280 -9.14 8.28 32.69
C MET A 280 -10.30 7.83 31.80
N ASP A 281 -11.50 8.31 32.10
CA ASP A 281 -12.62 8.23 31.18
C ASP A 281 -12.52 9.34 30.14
N ASN A 282 -12.20 8.94 28.92
CA ASN A 282 -12.01 9.80 27.77
C ASN A 282 -13.26 9.82 26.90
N GLY A 283 -13.46 10.94 26.23
CA GLY A 283 -14.52 11.17 25.28
C GLY A 283 -14.25 10.56 23.90
N HIS A 284 -14.74 11.24 22.87
CA HIS A 284 -14.75 10.73 21.51
C HIS A 284 -13.41 10.91 20.79
N VAL A 285 -12.96 9.87 20.08
CA VAL A 285 -11.87 9.95 19.09
C VAL A 285 -12.37 9.49 17.71
N ASP A 286 -12.06 10.23 16.64
CA ASP A 286 -12.33 9.85 15.24
C ASP A 286 -11.03 9.89 14.44
N ILE A 287 -10.42 8.72 14.23
CA ILE A 287 -9.13 8.59 13.54
C ILE A 287 -9.31 7.71 12.31
N ARG A 288 -8.92 8.22 11.14
CA ARG A 288 -9.07 7.53 9.86
C ARG A 288 -7.86 7.62 8.96
N ARG A 289 -7.81 6.73 7.97
CA ARG A 289 -6.70 6.60 7.00
C ARG A 289 -5.39 6.35 7.76
N ILE A 290 -5.37 5.22 8.46
CA ILE A 290 -4.26 4.79 9.29
C ILE A 290 -3.45 3.79 8.48
N THR A 291 -2.18 4.07 8.22
CA THR A 291 -1.31 3.19 7.44
C THR A 291 -0.07 2.80 8.23
N SER A 292 0.35 1.55 8.14
CA SER A 292 1.67 1.13 8.62
C SER A 292 2.45 0.38 7.55
N TYR A 293 3.76 0.60 7.50
CA TYR A 293 4.70 -0.10 6.63
C TYR A 293 5.76 -0.78 7.51
N GLY A 294 5.64 -2.09 7.65
CA GLY A 294 6.59 -2.87 8.45
C GLY A 294 6.56 -2.62 9.95
N SER A 295 5.53 -1.94 10.47
CA SER A 295 5.31 -1.74 11.92
C SER A 295 4.65 -2.94 12.57
N PHE A 296 4.63 -3.00 13.90
CA PHE A 296 4.09 -4.15 14.62
C PHE A 296 2.56 -4.25 14.49
N PHE A 297 1.87 -3.11 14.63
CA PHE A 297 0.46 -2.92 14.30
C PHE A 297 0.25 -1.57 13.57
N ALA A 298 -0.83 -1.46 12.78
CA ALA A 298 -1.30 -0.15 12.33
C ALA A 298 -2.07 0.54 13.46
N PHE A 299 -2.90 -0.21 14.18
CA PHE A 299 -3.67 0.29 15.30
C PHE A 299 -3.64 -0.68 16.48
N HIS A 300 -3.47 -0.14 17.68
CA HIS A 300 -3.38 -0.91 18.91
C HIS A 300 -4.12 -0.19 20.02
N MET A 301 -4.97 -0.91 20.75
CA MET A 301 -5.57 -0.42 21.98
C MET A 301 -5.41 -1.42 23.12
N GLU A 302 -5.22 -0.91 24.33
CA GLU A 302 -5.17 -1.67 25.57
C GLU A 302 -6.29 -1.20 26.52
N PRO A 303 -6.73 -2.05 27.49
CA PRO A 303 -7.74 -1.69 28.46
C PRO A 303 -7.19 -0.71 29.49
N GLY A 304 -8.07 0.10 30.08
CA GLY A 304 -7.71 0.89 31.26
C GLY A 304 -7.22 0.01 32.40
N PHE A 305 -6.34 0.55 33.23
CA PHE A 305 -5.86 -0.11 34.44
C PHE A 305 -5.59 0.91 35.54
N VAL A 306 -5.45 0.41 36.77
CA VAL A 306 -5.01 1.18 37.93
C VAL A 306 -3.79 0.51 38.53
N THR A 307 -2.79 1.30 38.91
CA THR A 307 -1.69 0.84 39.75
C THR A 307 -2.17 0.59 41.19
N PRO A 308 -1.41 -0.13 42.04
CA PRO A 308 -1.78 -0.35 43.43
C PRO A 308 -2.02 0.95 44.22
N ASP A 309 -1.21 1.98 44.00
CA ASP A 309 -1.33 3.27 44.70
C ASP A 309 -2.57 4.06 44.24
N GLU A 310 -2.91 3.99 42.95
CA GLU A 310 -4.12 4.61 42.40
C GLU A 310 -5.39 3.91 42.89
N ALA A 311 -5.36 2.58 42.99
CA ALA A 311 -6.45 1.82 43.59
C ALA A 311 -6.66 2.18 45.06
N LEU A 312 -5.57 2.39 45.81
CA LEU A 312 -5.63 2.90 47.20
C LEU A 312 -6.19 4.34 47.26
N ALA A 313 -5.93 5.16 46.24
CA ALA A 313 -6.52 6.49 46.08
C ALA A 313 -7.99 6.47 45.59
N GLY A 314 -8.57 5.29 45.35
CA GLY A 314 -9.96 5.12 44.93
C GLY A 314 -10.21 5.36 43.44
N LEU A 315 -9.16 5.38 42.61
CA LEU A 315 -9.29 5.50 41.17
C LEU A 315 -9.75 4.18 40.55
N THR A 316 -10.39 4.28 39.39
CA THR A 316 -10.87 3.14 38.60
C THR A 316 -10.22 3.12 37.23
N PRO A 317 -10.13 1.95 36.57
CA PRO A 317 -9.72 1.87 35.17
C PRO A 317 -10.56 2.77 34.27
N GLY A 318 -9.90 3.50 33.38
CA GLY A 318 -10.50 4.41 32.41
C GLY A 318 -10.96 3.73 31.13
N SER A 319 -11.51 4.52 30.23
CA SER A 319 -12.10 4.07 28.96
C SER A 319 -12.04 5.15 27.88
N PHE A 320 -12.42 4.81 26.65
CA PHE A 320 -12.80 5.78 25.61
C PHE A 320 -14.28 5.64 25.27
N ALA A 321 -14.93 6.71 24.80
CA ALA A 321 -16.34 6.70 24.47
C ALA A 321 -16.65 5.67 23.35
N ALA A 322 -17.73 4.91 23.52
CA ALA A 322 -18.17 3.89 22.55
C ALA A 322 -18.55 4.45 21.16
N THR A 323 -18.76 5.76 21.07
CA THR A 323 -18.98 6.47 19.81
C THR A 323 -17.70 6.66 19.00
N SER A 324 -16.52 6.42 19.59
CA SER A 324 -15.23 6.58 18.91
C SER A 324 -15.13 5.76 17.63
N VAL A 325 -14.40 6.26 16.65
CA VAL A 325 -14.27 5.70 15.30
C VAL A 325 -12.79 5.53 14.97
N ILE A 326 -12.45 4.33 14.51
CA ILE A 326 -11.16 3.98 13.93
C ILE A 326 -11.44 3.35 12.57
N ALA A 327 -11.14 4.04 11.47
CA ALA A 327 -11.52 3.55 10.15
C ALA A 327 -10.41 3.65 9.11
N ASP A 328 -10.55 2.88 8.04
CA ASP A 328 -9.63 2.87 6.89
C ASP A 328 -8.21 2.55 7.34
N VAL A 329 -8.07 1.39 8.00
CA VAL A 329 -6.80 0.89 8.53
C VAL A 329 -6.15 0.00 7.48
N HIS A 330 -4.90 0.30 7.14
CA HIS A 330 -4.10 -0.48 6.20
C HIS A 330 -2.74 -0.84 6.82
N ALA A 331 -2.37 -2.12 6.75
CA ALA A 331 -1.08 -2.58 7.26
C ALA A 331 -0.30 -3.33 6.17
N VAL A 332 0.93 -2.90 5.91
CA VAL A 332 1.87 -3.60 5.03
C VAL A 332 2.89 -4.33 5.89
N TYR A 333 3.03 -5.64 5.68
CA TYR A 333 3.93 -6.49 6.43
C TYR A 333 5.41 -6.10 6.24
N GLY A 334 6.18 -6.20 7.32
CA GLY A 334 7.64 -6.08 7.29
C GLY A 334 8.30 -6.86 8.42
N THR A 335 9.64 -6.82 8.44
CA THR A 335 10.46 -7.61 9.38
C THR A 335 11.27 -6.78 10.37
N ASN A 336 11.11 -5.44 10.32
CA ASN A 336 11.90 -4.48 11.09
C ASN A 336 11.09 -3.76 12.18
N ALA A 337 9.86 -4.21 12.47
CA ALA A 337 8.99 -3.63 13.50
C ALA A 337 9.64 -3.67 14.88
N LEU A 338 9.07 -2.91 15.82
CA LEU A 338 9.52 -2.86 17.21
C LEU A 338 8.42 -3.32 18.15
N ALA A 339 8.71 -4.28 19.01
CA ALA A 339 7.79 -4.68 20.06
C ALA A 339 8.52 -5.04 21.36
N ALA A 340 7.89 -4.75 22.49
CA ALA A 340 8.34 -5.25 23.78
C ALA A 340 8.15 -6.78 23.87
N ALA A 341 8.97 -7.45 24.69
CA ALA A 341 8.95 -8.91 24.83
C ALA A 341 7.57 -9.51 25.12
N ARG A 342 6.73 -8.79 25.88
CA ARG A 342 5.37 -9.21 26.22
C ARG A 342 4.49 -9.45 24.99
N PHE A 343 4.76 -8.73 23.90
CA PHE A 343 3.98 -8.81 22.67
C PHE A 343 4.48 -9.89 21.70
N HIS A 344 5.61 -10.54 21.96
CA HIS A 344 6.12 -11.64 21.13
C HIS A 344 5.11 -12.79 20.99
N ARG A 345 4.17 -12.91 21.94
CA ARG A 345 3.05 -13.86 21.87
C ARG A 345 2.14 -13.66 20.66
N PHE A 346 2.07 -12.45 20.12
CA PHE A 346 1.24 -12.14 18.96
C PHE A 346 1.95 -12.38 17.63
N VAL A 347 3.28 -12.58 17.64
CA VAL A 347 4.02 -13.01 16.45
C VAL A 347 3.59 -14.44 16.09
N PRO A 348 3.14 -14.69 14.84
CA PRO A 348 2.81 -16.04 14.39
C PRO A 348 3.98 -17.00 14.59
N CYS A 349 3.71 -18.19 15.12
CA CYS A 349 4.71 -19.21 15.40
C CYS A 349 5.73 -19.49 14.27
N PRO A 350 5.33 -19.55 12.98
CA PRO A 350 6.25 -19.88 11.89
C PRO A 350 7.34 -18.83 11.65
N ILE A 351 7.12 -17.60 12.14
CA ILE A 351 8.04 -16.46 11.97
C ILE A 351 8.58 -15.92 13.30
N LYS A 352 8.34 -16.62 14.42
CA LYS A 352 8.91 -16.22 15.72
C LYS A 352 10.43 -16.26 15.75
N ASN A 353 11.05 -17.06 14.88
CA ASN A 353 12.51 -17.09 14.71
C ASN A 353 13.07 -15.79 14.10
N LEU A 354 12.23 -14.92 13.54
CA LEU A 354 12.64 -13.59 13.04
C LEU A 354 12.75 -12.55 14.16
N ILE A 355 12.32 -12.87 15.38
CA ILE A 355 12.53 -12.00 16.54
C ILE A 355 14.03 -11.97 16.83
N SER A 356 14.59 -10.75 16.85
CA SER A 356 16.00 -10.53 17.19
C SER A 356 16.38 -11.12 18.55
N ALA A 357 17.61 -11.64 18.65
CA ALA A 357 18.09 -12.29 19.87
C ALA A 357 18.34 -11.32 21.04
N GLY A 358 18.54 -10.03 20.75
CA GLY A 358 18.83 -8.98 21.73
C GLY A 358 17.91 -7.79 21.57
N GLN A 359 17.75 -7.02 22.64
CA GLN A 359 17.01 -5.77 22.61
C GLN A 359 17.67 -4.76 21.68
N THR A 360 16.87 -3.85 21.12
CA THR A 360 17.39 -2.72 20.37
C THR A 360 18.04 -1.70 21.32
N LEU A 361 18.68 -0.68 20.76
CA LEU A 361 19.39 0.35 21.53
C LEU A 361 18.48 1.18 22.45
N ASP A 362 17.17 1.15 22.19
CA ASP A 362 16.15 1.76 23.06
C ASP A 362 15.92 0.99 24.38
N GLN A 363 16.55 -0.17 24.56
CA GLN A 363 16.49 -1.01 25.77
C GLN A 363 15.08 -1.48 26.17
N SER A 364 14.07 -1.26 25.33
CA SER A 364 12.67 -1.54 25.64
C SER A 364 11.98 -2.41 24.58
N SER A 365 12.53 -2.51 23.38
CA SER A 365 12.01 -3.33 22.29
C SER A 365 13.01 -4.33 21.71
N TYR A 366 12.47 -5.23 20.89
CA TYR A 366 13.19 -6.11 20.00
C TYR A 366 12.77 -5.77 18.57
N THR A 367 13.68 -5.99 17.61
CA THR A 367 13.29 -6.07 16.20
C THR A 367 12.48 -7.34 15.99
N VAL A 368 11.28 -7.22 15.44
CA VAL A 368 10.31 -8.29 15.23
C VAL A 368 9.62 -8.15 13.86
N PRO A 369 9.03 -9.22 13.30
CA PRO A 369 8.11 -9.07 12.19
C PRO A 369 6.78 -8.46 12.62
N SER A 370 6.08 -7.83 11.67
CA SER A 370 4.71 -7.35 11.85
C SER A 370 3.79 -8.48 12.31
N SER A 371 2.85 -8.16 13.21
CA SER A 371 2.01 -9.17 13.87
C SER A 371 0.62 -9.30 13.24
N ALA A 372 -0.10 -8.18 13.14
CA ALA A 372 -1.43 -8.05 12.54
C ALA A 372 -1.69 -6.59 12.14
N ALA A 373 -2.83 -6.28 11.52
CA ALA A 373 -3.21 -4.88 11.27
C ALA A 373 -3.66 -4.18 12.56
N VAL A 374 -4.48 -4.86 13.38
CA VAL A 374 -5.06 -4.30 14.60
C VAL A 374 -4.91 -5.25 15.79
N LEU A 375 -4.52 -4.71 16.95
CA LEU A 375 -4.73 -5.34 18.25
C LEU A 375 -5.83 -4.61 19.04
N ASP A 376 -6.98 -5.26 19.18
CA ASP A 376 -8.06 -4.88 20.09
C ASP A 376 -7.87 -5.60 21.44
N GLY A 377 -6.95 -5.08 22.24
CA GLY A 377 -6.68 -5.56 23.59
C GLY A 377 -7.73 -5.12 24.63
N ALA A 378 -8.57 -4.13 24.31
CA ALA A 378 -9.55 -3.57 25.24
C ALA A 378 -10.93 -4.27 25.16
N SER A 379 -11.18 -5.07 24.12
CA SER A 379 -12.42 -5.84 23.99
C SER A 379 -12.65 -6.78 25.18
N GLY A 380 -13.86 -6.73 25.75
CA GLY A 380 -14.25 -7.61 26.84
C GLY A 380 -15.24 -6.96 27.80
N THR A 381 -15.40 -7.58 28.97
CA THR A 381 -16.30 -7.13 30.04
C THR A 381 -15.59 -6.89 31.37
N ALA A 382 -14.26 -7.04 31.40
CA ALA A 382 -13.46 -6.77 32.59
C ALA A 382 -13.41 -5.25 32.87
N PRO A 383 -13.14 -4.82 34.11
CA PRO A 383 -12.90 -3.41 34.40
C PRO A 383 -11.81 -2.83 33.49
N GLY A 384 -12.07 -1.66 32.89
CA GLY A 384 -11.17 -1.01 31.94
C GLY A 384 -11.34 -1.46 30.48
N CYS A 385 -12.14 -2.50 30.20
CA CYS A 385 -12.54 -2.81 28.83
C CYS A 385 -13.47 -1.74 28.27
N TYR A 386 -13.30 -1.41 27.00
CA TYR A 386 -14.15 -0.49 26.25
C TYR A 386 -14.25 -0.94 24.79
N SER A 387 -15.10 -0.29 24.02
CA SER A 387 -15.29 -0.57 22.60
C SER A 387 -15.17 0.71 21.80
N VAL A 388 -14.62 0.61 20.59
CA VAL A 388 -14.68 1.67 19.57
C VAL A 388 -15.13 1.06 18.25
N ASN A 389 -15.60 1.88 17.31
CA ASN A 389 -16.03 1.41 16.00
C ASN A 389 -14.82 1.25 15.07
N ILE A 390 -14.31 0.02 14.94
CA ILE A 390 -13.22 -0.32 14.02
C ILE A 390 -13.79 -0.74 12.66
N MET A 391 -13.40 -0.07 11.58
CA MET A 391 -13.99 -0.26 10.24
C MET A 391 -12.92 -0.28 9.14
N ASN A 392 -13.23 -0.93 8.01
CA ASN A 392 -12.40 -0.95 6.79
C ASN A 392 -10.92 -1.31 7.06
N VAL A 393 -10.68 -2.45 7.72
CA VAL A 393 -9.33 -2.94 7.99
C VAL A 393 -8.86 -3.81 6.83
N THR A 394 -7.69 -3.48 6.29
CA THR A 394 -7.02 -4.19 5.19
C THR A 394 -5.55 -4.43 5.53
N ALA A 395 -4.92 -5.41 4.87
CA ALA A 395 -3.49 -5.66 5.05
C ALA A 395 -2.86 -6.32 3.82
N GLU A 396 -1.55 -6.13 3.66
CA GLU A 396 -0.73 -6.68 2.57
C GLU A 396 0.47 -7.44 3.14
N GLY A 397 0.80 -8.60 2.56
CA GLY A 397 2.03 -9.34 2.90
C GLY A 397 2.00 -10.17 4.20
N PHE A 398 0.91 -10.17 4.96
CA PHE A 398 0.77 -10.96 6.20
C PHE A 398 0.50 -12.45 5.93
N ARG A 399 1.53 -13.18 5.48
CA ARG A 399 1.43 -14.60 5.09
C ARG A 399 0.91 -15.53 6.20
N TYR A 400 1.25 -15.26 7.46
CA TYR A 400 0.94 -16.12 8.61
C TYR A 400 -0.16 -15.57 9.52
N ARG A 401 -0.89 -14.53 9.05
CA ARG A 401 -1.94 -13.87 9.83
C ARG A 401 -3.10 -13.44 8.94
N SER A 402 -4.21 -14.14 9.08
CA SER A 402 -5.45 -13.91 8.34
C SER A 402 -6.51 -13.16 9.15
N LYS A 403 -6.47 -13.26 10.49
CA LYS A 403 -7.27 -12.40 11.37
C LYS A 403 -6.60 -11.02 11.41
N LEU A 404 -7.19 -10.04 10.74
CA LEU A 404 -6.63 -8.68 10.66
C LEU A 404 -6.79 -7.91 11.97
N ILE A 405 -7.87 -8.17 12.71
CA ILE A 405 -8.13 -7.63 14.05
C ILE A 405 -7.98 -8.76 15.05
N ILE A 406 -6.85 -8.78 15.77
CA ILE A 406 -6.61 -9.74 16.84
C ILE A 406 -7.02 -9.14 18.19
N THR A 407 -7.30 -9.99 19.17
CA THR A 407 -7.53 -9.62 20.56
C THR A 407 -6.47 -10.28 21.46
N ASP A 408 -6.48 -9.96 22.75
CA ASP A 408 -5.54 -10.55 23.70
C ASP A 408 -5.56 -12.10 23.65
N ALA A 409 -6.74 -12.70 23.45
CA ALA A 409 -6.93 -14.15 23.36
C ALA A 409 -6.19 -14.83 22.18
N ASP A 410 -5.80 -14.10 21.14
CA ASP A 410 -5.06 -14.65 20.00
C ASP A 410 -3.55 -14.78 20.27
N GLY A 411 -3.07 -14.34 21.44
CA GLY A 411 -1.67 -14.47 21.85
C GLY A 411 -1.28 -15.93 22.13
N VAL A 412 -0.22 -16.40 21.49
CA VAL A 412 0.29 -17.78 21.62
C VAL A 412 1.65 -17.79 22.33
N THR A 413 1.76 -18.50 23.45
CA THR A 413 3.02 -18.63 24.21
C THR A 413 3.85 -19.84 23.81
N THR A 414 3.25 -20.92 23.29
CA THR A 414 3.92 -22.16 22.85
C THR A 414 3.59 -22.51 21.41
N CYS A 415 4.59 -22.84 20.60
CA CYS A 415 4.40 -23.19 19.19
C CYS A 415 4.26 -24.70 19.00
N ASN A 416 3.01 -25.16 18.89
CA ASN A 416 2.69 -26.52 18.46
C ASN A 416 2.38 -26.51 16.96
N ALA A 417 2.83 -27.54 16.24
CA ALA A 417 2.52 -27.69 14.82
C ALA A 417 1.01 -27.95 14.61
N VAL A 418 0.37 -27.13 13.80
CA VAL A 418 -1.02 -27.22 13.35
C VAL A 418 -0.98 -27.51 11.85
N PRO A 419 -1.35 -28.72 11.39
CA PRO A 419 -1.30 -29.06 9.98
C PRO A 419 -2.38 -28.31 9.19
N VAL A 420 -2.14 -28.08 7.91
CA VAL A 420 -3.17 -27.63 6.97
C VAL A 420 -4.16 -28.78 6.73
N THR A 421 -5.44 -28.45 6.61
CA THR A 421 -6.55 -29.36 6.34
C THR A 421 -7.42 -28.95 5.15
N GLY A 422 -7.15 -27.81 4.50
CA GLY A 422 -7.89 -27.34 3.33
C GLY A 422 -7.38 -26.01 2.75
N LEU A 423 -7.70 -25.74 1.49
CA LEU A 423 -7.49 -24.47 0.78
C LEU A 423 -8.70 -24.19 -0.12
N SER A 424 -9.15 -22.93 -0.19
CA SER A 424 -10.22 -22.48 -1.12
C SER A 424 -9.99 -21.07 -1.64
N LEU A 425 -10.41 -20.77 -2.87
CA LEU A 425 -10.41 -19.43 -3.45
C LEU A 425 -11.75 -18.70 -3.22
N ALA A 426 -11.69 -17.38 -3.11
CA ALA A 426 -12.89 -16.54 -3.00
C ALA A 426 -13.65 -16.41 -4.33
N THR A 427 -12.97 -16.57 -5.46
CA THR A 427 -13.56 -16.67 -6.80
C THR A 427 -12.77 -17.65 -7.65
N ASN A 428 -13.49 -18.43 -8.46
CA ASN A 428 -12.91 -19.45 -9.34
C ASN A 428 -13.00 -19.04 -10.82
N THR A 429 -13.48 -17.82 -11.10
CA THR A 429 -13.47 -17.22 -12.44
C THR A 429 -13.14 -15.72 -12.39
N LEU A 430 -12.42 -15.23 -13.39
CA LEU A 430 -12.15 -13.81 -13.64
C LEU A 430 -12.32 -13.53 -15.13
N ASN A 431 -12.90 -12.36 -15.46
CA ASN A 431 -12.94 -11.84 -16.82
C ASN A 431 -12.25 -10.48 -16.81
N LEU A 432 -11.14 -10.33 -17.53
CA LEU A 432 -10.29 -9.14 -17.53
C LEU A 432 -10.13 -8.58 -18.94
N ALA A 433 -9.97 -7.28 -19.08
CA ALA A 433 -9.43 -6.68 -20.30
C ALA A 433 -7.89 -6.77 -20.33
N SER A 434 -7.28 -6.61 -21.51
CA SER A 434 -5.81 -6.54 -21.60
C SER A 434 -5.26 -5.45 -20.68
N THR A 435 -4.17 -5.74 -19.96
CA THR A 435 -3.54 -4.87 -18.95
C THR A 435 -4.31 -4.65 -17.65
N GLU A 436 -5.53 -5.21 -17.50
CA GLU A 436 -6.23 -5.18 -16.22
C GLU A 436 -5.61 -6.15 -15.21
N THR A 437 -5.80 -5.82 -13.93
CA THR A 437 -5.36 -6.65 -12.81
C THR A 437 -6.53 -7.01 -11.91
N ALA A 438 -6.51 -8.20 -11.31
CA ALA A 438 -7.49 -8.61 -10.30
C ALA A 438 -6.84 -9.41 -9.18
N GLN A 439 -7.24 -9.14 -7.94
CA GLN A 439 -6.71 -9.83 -6.77
C GLN A 439 -7.50 -11.13 -6.50
N LEU A 440 -6.82 -12.27 -6.48
CA LEU A 440 -7.36 -13.52 -5.95
C LEU A 440 -7.01 -13.68 -4.47
N THR A 441 -7.94 -14.23 -3.71
CA THR A 441 -7.78 -14.46 -2.26
C THR A 441 -7.95 -15.95 -1.97
N ALA A 442 -6.90 -16.58 -1.46
CA ALA A 442 -6.92 -17.97 -0.98
C ALA A 442 -7.11 -18.02 0.55
N THR A 443 -7.94 -18.94 1.03
CA THR A 443 -8.17 -19.20 2.46
C THR A 443 -7.66 -20.59 2.81
N VAL A 444 -6.67 -20.66 3.72
CA VAL A 444 -6.15 -21.93 4.24
C VAL A 444 -6.85 -22.29 5.56
N THR A 445 -7.24 -23.55 5.70
CA THR A 445 -7.91 -24.10 6.90
C THR A 445 -7.02 -25.14 7.57
N PRO A 446 -6.92 -25.20 8.91
CA PRO A 446 -7.42 -24.21 9.85
C PRO A 446 -6.63 -22.90 9.73
N LEU A 447 -7.26 -21.82 10.15
CA LEU A 447 -6.73 -20.46 10.00
C LEU A 447 -5.37 -20.24 10.69
N ASN A 448 -5.09 -21.04 11.72
CA ASN A 448 -3.87 -21.03 12.51
C ASN A 448 -2.90 -22.16 12.13
N ALA A 449 -3.01 -22.72 10.91
CA ALA A 449 -2.05 -23.68 10.40
C ALA A 449 -0.61 -23.13 10.56
N THR A 450 0.32 -24.02 10.91
CA THR A 450 1.74 -23.70 11.09
C THR A 450 2.42 -23.37 9.78
N ASP A 451 1.85 -23.78 8.64
CA ASP A 451 2.32 -23.30 7.35
C ASP A 451 1.11 -23.00 6.44
N PRO A 452 0.48 -21.82 6.56
CA PRO A 452 -0.69 -21.43 5.77
C PRO A 452 -0.30 -20.90 4.37
N SER A 453 0.92 -21.19 3.94
CA SER A 453 1.53 -20.61 2.78
C SER A 453 0.94 -21.13 1.48
N VAL A 454 0.61 -20.20 0.59
CA VAL A 454 0.06 -20.50 -0.73
C VAL A 454 1.10 -20.20 -1.80
N VAL A 455 1.30 -21.17 -2.69
CA VAL A 455 2.06 -21.05 -3.93
C VAL A 455 1.07 -20.80 -5.05
N TRP A 456 1.32 -19.73 -5.81
CA TRP A 456 0.51 -19.35 -6.95
C TRP A 456 1.24 -19.72 -8.25
N THR A 457 0.50 -20.24 -9.22
CA THR A 457 1.01 -20.57 -10.55
C THR A 457 -0.03 -20.22 -11.61
N SER A 458 0.42 -19.91 -12.82
CA SER A 458 -0.41 -19.82 -14.01
C SER A 458 0.02 -20.91 -14.98
N ASP A 459 -0.93 -21.57 -15.63
CA ASP A 459 -0.63 -22.53 -16.72
C ASP A 459 -0.27 -21.82 -18.04
N ASP A 460 -0.73 -20.58 -18.23
CA ASP A 460 -0.42 -19.73 -19.38
C ASP A 460 -0.14 -18.29 -18.94
N ILE A 461 1.14 -18.04 -18.62
CA ILE A 461 1.65 -16.72 -18.21
C ILE A 461 1.51 -15.65 -19.28
N ALA A 462 1.26 -16.02 -20.54
CA ALA A 462 1.09 -15.04 -21.59
C ALA A 462 -0.33 -14.52 -21.72
N VAL A 463 -1.30 -15.30 -21.23
CA VAL A 463 -2.67 -14.82 -21.03
C VAL A 463 -2.76 -14.06 -19.70
N ALA A 464 -2.33 -14.67 -18.59
CA ALA A 464 -2.34 -14.02 -17.29
C ALA A 464 -1.22 -14.52 -16.37
N VAL A 465 -0.53 -13.60 -15.71
CA VAL A 465 0.42 -13.92 -14.63
C VAL A 465 -0.23 -13.72 -13.27
N VAL A 466 0.27 -14.41 -12.25
CA VAL A 466 -0.13 -14.22 -10.85
C VAL A 466 1.11 -13.99 -10.01
N ASP A 467 1.11 -12.97 -9.16
CA ASP A 467 2.21 -12.73 -8.22
C ASP A 467 2.11 -13.63 -6.97
N SER A 468 3.12 -13.60 -6.10
CA SER A 468 3.13 -14.39 -4.86
C SER A 468 2.03 -14.01 -3.86
N ARG A 469 1.32 -12.90 -4.08
CA ARG A 469 0.20 -12.42 -3.27
C ARG A 469 -1.17 -12.78 -3.88
N GLY A 470 -1.21 -13.39 -5.07
CA GLY A 470 -2.44 -13.71 -5.78
C GLY A 470 -2.96 -12.59 -6.69
N LEU A 471 -2.17 -11.53 -6.92
CA LEU A 471 -2.56 -10.48 -7.88
C LEU A 471 -2.36 -11.01 -9.30
N VAL A 472 -3.46 -11.18 -10.02
CA VAL A 472 -3.49 -11.60 -11.42
C VAL A 472 -3.34 -10.37 -12.31
N THR A 473 -2.46 -10.42 -13.30
CA THR A 473 -2.30 -9.39 -14.35
C THR A 473 -2.57 -10.01 -15.71
N ALA A 474 -3.49 -9.41 -16.46
CA ALA A 474 -3.80 -9.83 -17.82
C ALA A 474 -2.73 -9.34 -18.81
N ASN A 475 -2.09 -10.29 -19.50
CA ASN A 475 -1.01 -10.02 -20.45
C ASN A 475 -1.48 -10.09 -21.91
N GLY A 476 -2.42 -10.99 -22.22
CA GLY A 476 -2.90 -11.23 -23.58
C GLY A 476 -4.25 -11.91 -23.59
N ALA A 477 -5.01 -11.75 -24.68
CA ALA A 477 -6.31 -12.38 -24.82
C ALA A 477 -6.19 -13.92 -24.82
N GLY A 478 -7.14 -14.60 -24.18
CA GLY A 478 -7.14 -16.06 -24.05
C GLY A 478 -7.67 -16.50 -22.69
N THR A 479 -7.39 -17.76 -22.33
CA THR A 479 -7.79 -18.33 -21.04
C THR A 479 -6.57 -18.93 -20.33
N ALA A 480 -6.38 -18.57 -19.06
CA ALA A 480 -5.38 -19.15 -18.17
C ALA A 480 -6.05 -19.70 -16.91
N ILE A 481 -5.50 -20.78 -16.35
CA ILE A 481 -5.85 -21.33 -15.05
C ILE A 481 -4.79 -20.89 -14.04
N ILE A 482 -5.22 -20.07 -13.10
CA ILE A 482 -4.43 -19.69 -11.94
C ILE A 482 -4.66 -20.71 -10.83
N THR A 483 -3.61 -21.38 -10.37
CA THR A 483 -3.67 -22.38 -9.29
C THR A 483 -3.07 -21.82 -8.01
N ALA A 484 -3.82 -21.91 -6.92
CA ALA A 484 -3.35 -21.70 -5.55
C ALA A 484 -3.17 -23.05 -4.87
N ALA A 485 -1.96 -23.35 -4.39
CA ALA A 485 -1.66 -24.61 -3.70
C ALA A 485 -0.96 -24.36 -2.36
N THR A 486 -1.20 -25.22 -1.36
CA THR A 486 -0.44 -25.19 -0.11
C THR A 486 1.01 -25.58 -0.37
N THR A 487 1.95 -25.06 0.42
CA THR A 487 3.40 -25.31 0.21
C THR A 487 3.78 -26.79 0.37
N ASP A 488 3.03 -27.56 1.17
CA ASP A 488 3.16 -29.02 1.28
C ASP A 488 2.53 -29.78 0.10
N GLY A 489 1.86 -29.09 -0.83
CA GLY A 489 1.16 -29.65 -1.97
C GLY A 489 -0.11 -30.44 -1.64
N GLY A 490 -0.52 -30.48 -0.36
CA GLY A 490 -1.64 -31.30 0.11
C GLY A 490 -3.02 -30.79 -0.32
N TYR A 491 -3.15 -29.49 -0.57
CA TYR A 491 -4.41 -28.85 -0.94
C TYR A 491 -4.20 -27.80 -2.02
N HIS A 492 -5.15 -27.68 -2.96
CA HIS A 492 -5.13 -26.66 -4.01
C HIS A 492 -6.54 -26.28 -4.43
N ASP A 493 -6.67 -25.12 -5.07
CA ASP A 493 -7.88 -24.64 -5.74
C ASP A 493 -7.47 -23.76 -6.94
N THR A 494 -8.37 -23.57 -7.89
CA THR A 494 -8.06 -22.97 -9.21
C THR A 494 -9.06 -21.89 -9.62
N CYS A 495 -8.57 -20.86 -10.30
CA CYS A 495 -9.37 -19.81 -10.91
C CYS A 495 -9.13 -19.76 -12.43
N THR A 496 -10.20 -19.80 -13.23
CA THR A 496 -10.12 -19.60 -14.68
C THR A 496 -10.20 -18.12 -15.02
N VAL A 497 -9.12 -17.57 -15.58
CA VAL A 497 -9.02 -16.19 -16.03
C VAL A 497 -9.25 -16.14 -17.53
N THR A 498 -10.25 -15.39 -17.97
CA THR A 498 -10.50 -15.11 -19.39
C THR A 498 -10.15 -13.65 -19.66
N VAL A 499 -9.27 -13.41 -20.62
CA VAL A 499 -8.87 -12.06 -21.02
C VAL A 499 -9.54 -11.72 -22.37
N THR A 500 -10.37 -10.68 -22.39
CA THR A 500 -11.11 -10.21 -23.58
C THR A 500 -10.66 -8.82 -23.99
N GLY A 501 -10.41 -8.59 -25.28
CA GLY A 501 -10.14 -7.25 -25.81
C GLY A 501 -8.66 -6.87 -25.87
N GLY A 502 -8.05 -7.21 -27.00
CA GLY A 502 -6.89 -6.53 -27.57
C GLY A 502 -6.97 -6.74 -29.08
N ASP A 503 -6.92 -5.68 -29.88
CA ASP A 503 -6.98 -5.68 -31.35
C ASP A 503 -5.72 -6.31 -32.00
N GLY A 504 -5.05 -7.25 -31.31
CA GLY A 504 -3.74 -7.79 -31.69
C GLY A 504 -2.60 -6.77 -31.66
N GLY A 505 -2.86 -5.51 -31.31
CA GLY A 505 -1.90 -4.43 -31.16
C GLY A 505 -1.79 -4.03 -29.69
N GLY A 506 -0.59 -4.10 -29.14
CA GLY A 506 -0.43 -3.86 -27.71
C GLY A 506 1.01 -3.91 -27.25
N THR A 507 1.23 -3.54 -25.99
CA THR A 507 2.53 -3.72 -25.31
C THR A 507 2.45 -4.96 -24.43
N TYR A 508 3.29 -5.94 -24.69
CA TYR A 508 3.44 -7.20 -23.97
C TYR A 508 4.74 -7.17 -23.18
N ILE A 509 4.69 -7.53 -21.90
CA ILE A 509 5.89 -7.64 -21.07
C ILE A 509 6.15 -9.12 -20.83
N LEU A 510 7.22 -9.64 -21.43
CA LEU A 510 7.66 -11.02 -21.23
C LEU A 510 8.77 -11.06 -20.18
N HIS A 511 8.74 -12.04 -19.31
CA HIS A 511 9.82 -12.33 -18.37
C HIS A 511 10.65 -13.53 -18.87
N PRO A 512 11.92 -13.65 -18.48
CA PRO A 512 12.75 -14.73 -18.96
C PRO A 512 12.23 -16.09 -18.44
N VAL A 513 12.13 -17.07 -19.33
CA VAL A 513 11.85 -18.46 -18.96
C VAL A 513 13.09 -19.14 -18.35
N ALA A 514 14.27 -18.59 -18.62
CA ALA A 514 15.54 -18.95 -18.01
C ALA A 514 16.44 -17.72 -17.91
N ASP A 515 17.11 -17.50 -16.79
CA ASP A 515 18.19 -16.54 -16.65
C ASP A 515 19.33 -17.06 -15.75
N SER A 516 20.55 -16.61 -16.00
CA SER A 516 21.70 -16.94 -15.17
C SER A 516 22.87 -16.01 -15.50
N TYR A 517 23.97 -16.16 -14.77
CA TYR A 517 25.24 -15.61 -15.19
C TYR A 517 26.35 -16.64 -15.02
N VAL A 518 27.43 -16.43 -15.75
CA VAL A 518 28.60 -17.31 -15.73
C VAL A 518 29.84 -16.52 -15.37
N TYR A 519 30.80 -17.19 -14.75
CA TYR A 519 31.98 -16.55 -14.18
C TYR A 519 33.23 -17.36 -14.50
N SER A 520 34.18 -16.73 -15.20
CA SER A 520 35.49 -17.30 -15.53
C SER A 520 36.43 -17.49 -14.33
N GLY A 521 37.64 -17.97 -14.59
CA GLY A 521 38.70 -18.11 -13.57
C GLY A 521 38.47 -19.29 -12.64
N THR A 522 38.43 -19.06 -11.33
CA THR A 522 38.27 -20.13 -10.33
C THR A 522 36.86 -20.67 -10.20
N ARG A 523 35.86 -20.02 -10.82
CA ARG A 523 34.43 -20.35 -10.67
C ARG A 523 33.78 -20.90 -11.94
N VAL A 524 34.59 -21.45 -12.84
CA VAL A 524 34.16 -21.87 -14.18
C VAL A 524 33.09 -22.97 -14.22
N ASN A 525 32.90 -23.71 -13.12
CA ASN A 525 31.89 -24.75 -12.98
C ASN A 525 30.74 -24.36 -12.04
N ASN A 526 30.72 -23.13 -11.52
CA ASN A 526 29.63 -22.66 -10.68
C ASN A 526 28.41 -22.33 -11.56
N ASN A 527 27.23 -22.73 -11.09
CA ASN A 527 25.95 -22.31 -11.62
C ASN A 527 25.33 -21.25 -10.70
N TYR A 528 24.59 -20.32 -11.29
CA TYR A 528 23.97 -19.20 -10.58
C TYR A 528 22.48 -18.99 -10.93
N GLY A 529 21.83 -19.97 -11.58
CA GLY A 529 20.42 -19.86 -12.00
C GLY A 529 19.39 -19.92 -10.88
N THR A 530 19.81 -19.85 -9.61
CA THR A 530 18.92 -19.71 -8.44
C THR A 530 19.24 -18.46 -7.62
N SER A 531 20.19 -17.65 -8.09
CA SER A 531 20.61 -16.40 -7.46
C SER A 531 19.58 -15.33 -7.78
N THR A 532 19.20 -14.49 -6.82
CA THR A 532 18.30 -13.33 -7.02
C THR A 532 18.91 -12.18 -7.83
N LYS A 533 20.05 -12.44 -8.48
CA LYS A 533 20.82 -11.47 -9.24
C LYS A 533 21.63 -12.15 -10.34
N MET A 534 21.84 -11.43 -11.42
CA MET A 534 22.83 -11.71 -12.46
C MET A 534 23.98 -10.72 -12.38
N GLU A 535 25.19 -11.13 -12.72
CA GLU A 535 26.36 -10.26 -12.73
C GLU A 535 26.97 -10.16 -14.13
N VAL A 536 27.40 -8.96 -14.50
CA VAL A 536 28.12 -8.70 -15.75
C VAL A 536 29.39 -7.91 -15.44
N ARG A 537 30.49 -8.28 -16.09
CA ARG A 537 31.80 -7.61 -15.97
C ARG A 537 32.69 -7.96 -17.16
N GLY A 538 33.27 -6.95 -17.80
CA GLY A 538 34.33 -7.12 -18.79
C GLY A 538 35.60 -7.75 -18.21
N THR A 539 36.54 -8.12 -19.08
CA THR A 539 37.74 -8.88 -18.69
C THR A 539 38.68 -8.06 -17.82
N VAL A 540 38.73 -8.40 -16.52
CA VAL A 540 39.76 -7.94 -15.57
C VAL A 540 40.47 -9.17 -15.04
N GLY A 541 41.71 -9.41 -15.50
CA GLY A 541 42.39 -10.68 -15.24
C GLY A 541 41.60 -11.87 -15.80
N ASP A 542 41.33 -12.87 -14.98
CA ASP A 542 40.50 -14.05 -15.31
C ASP A 542 39.07 -13.95 -14.73
N PHE A 543 38.58 -12.74 -14.43
CA PHE A 543 37.32 -12.52 -13.71
C PHE A 543 36.18 -11.93 -14.56
N THR A 544 35.98 -12.38 -15.79
CA THR A 544 34.83 -11.99 -16.64
C THR A 544 33.51 -12.58 -16.11
N ARG A 545 32.41 -11.81 -16.23
CA ARG A 545 31.05 -12.31 -16.03
C ARG A 545 30.15 -11.90 -17.19
N ASP A 546 29.35 -12.87 -17.66
CA ASP A 546 28.36 -12.68 -18.71
C ASP A 546 27.00 -13.16 -18.18
N ALA A 547 25.93 -12.40 -18.41
CA ALA A 547 24.57 -12.82 -18.09
C ALA A 547 23.91 -13.47 -19.33
N TYR A 548 23.01 -14.43 -19.11
CA TYR A 548 22.26 -15.14 -20.15
C TYR A 548 20.77 -15.12 -19.77
N LEU A 549 19.91 -14.81 -20.73
CA LEU A 549 18.46 -14.83 -20.58
C LEU A 549 17.82 -15.52 -21.79
N ARG A 550 16.70 -16.20 -21.59
CA ARG A 550 15.87 -16.75 -22.67
C ARG A 550 14.41 -16.36 -22.46
N PHE A 551 13.76 -15.92 -23.52
CA PHE A 551 12.34 -15.55 -23.54
C PHE A 551 11.58 -16.48 -24.50
N ASN A 552 10.32 -16.78 -24.16
CA ASN A 552 9.41 -17.47 -25.07
C ASN A 552 8.54 -16.43 -25.79
N LEU A 553 8.62 -16.38 -27.12
CA LEU A 553 7.89 -15.43 -27.97
C LEU A 553 6.61 -16.03 -28.55
N SER A 554 6.34 -17.33 -28.32
CA SER A 554 5.21 -18.06 -28.93
C SER A 554 3.85 -17.47 -28.61
N SER A 555 3.78 -16.63 -27.57
CA SER A 555 2.57 -16.08 -27.02
C SER A 555 2.34 -14.60 -27.31
N VAL A 556 3.27 -13.95 -28.03
CA VAL A 556 3.08 -12.58 -28.53
C VAL A 556 2.12 -12.63 -29.72
N PRO A 557 0.92 -12.00 -29.66
CA PRO A 557 -0.02 -11.92 -30.78
C PRO A 557 0.47 -11.01 -31.91
N GLY A 558 -0.29 -10.89 -33.01
CA GLY A 558 -0.06 -9.86 -34.04
C GLY A 558 0.86 -10.28 -35.19
N ALA A 559 0.66 -9.62 -36.35
CA ALA A 559 1.32 -9.93 -37.63
C ALA A 559 2.77 -9.41 -37.74
N SER A 560 3.15 -8.43 -36.93
CA SER A 560 4.50 -7.84 -36.88
C SER A 560 4.82 -7.33 -35.46
N VAL A 561 6.09 -7.36 -35.05
CA VAL A 561 6.57 -6.63 -33.86
C VAL A 561 7.09 -5.27 -34.32
N THR A 562 6.50 -4.18 -33.84
CA THR A 562 6.90 -2.80 -34.15
C THR A 562 8.05 -2.32 -33.29
N ASN A 563 8.15 -2.82 -32.06
CA ASN A 563 9.22 -2.47 -31.13
C ASN A 563 9.43 -3.60 -30.11
N ALA A 564 10.66 -3.98 -29.79
CA ALA A 564 10.96 -4.87 -28.68
C ALA A 564 12.19 -4.38 -27.93
N VAL A 565 12.06 -4.15 -26.62
CA VAL A 565 13.11 -3.61 -25.76
C VAL A 565 13.39 -4.58 -24.63
N LEU A 566 14.62 -5.09 -24.55
CA LEU A 566 15.11 -5.84 -23.40
C LEU A 566 15.49 -4.85 -22.29
N ARG A 567 14.84 -4.97 -21.12
CA ARG A 567 15.09 -4.15 -19.94
C ARG A 567 15.68 -4.97 -18.81
N LEU A 568 16.77 -4.48 -18.21
CA LEU A 568 17.37 -5.08 -17.01
C LEU A 568 17.52 -4.03 -15.91
N LYS A 569 16.95 -4.29 -14.73
CA LYS A 569 17.01 -3.34 -13.61
C LYS A 569 18.32 -3.47 -12.85
N VAL A 570 19.02 -2.35 -12.65
CA VAL A 570 20.33 -2.33 -12.00
C VAL A 570 20.18 -2.52 -10.48
N LEU A 571 20.81 -3.57 -9.94
CA LEU A 571 20.82 -3.89 -8.50
C LEU A 571 22.01 -3.27 -7.76
N SER A 572 23.22 -3.29 -8.32
CA SER A 572 24.43 -2.81 -7.62
C SER A 572 25.53 -2.38 -8.58
N GLU A 573 26.38 -1.44 -8.16
CA GLU A 573 27.49 -0.90 -8.97
C GLU A 573 28.88 -1.14 -8.37
N GLY A 574 29.84 -1.46 -9.23
CA GLY A 574 31.26 -1.48 -8.97
C GLY A 574 32.02 -0.26 -9.52
N SER A 575 31.48 0.96 -9.39
CA SER A 575 32.08 2.26 -9.76
C SER A 575 32.34 2.60 -11.25
N THR A 576 31.93 3.82 -11.61
CA THR A 576 32.09 4.60 -12.87
C THR A 576 31.04 4.41 -13.97
N ALA A 577 30.68 5.54 -14.61
CA ALA A 577 29.59 5.69 -15.59
C ALA A 577 30.00 5.41 -17.06
N ALA A 578 31.17 4.81 -17.30
CA ALA A 578 31.73 4.63 -18.64
C ALA A 578 31.51 3.22 -19.23
N ASP A 579 30.89 2.30 -18.49
CA ASP A 579 30.68 0.92 -18.92
C ASP A 579 29.51 0.82 -19.90
N VAL A 580 29.80 0.32 -21.12
CA VAL A 580 28.79 0.02 -22.13
C VAL A 580 28.44 -1.46 -22.07
N HIS A 581 27.14 -1.74 -22.00
CA HIS A 581 26.61 -3.09 -21.91
C HIS A 581 25.90 -3.45 -23.22
N THR A 582 26.18 -4.64 -23.73
CA THR A 582 25.74 -5.06 -25.06
C THR A 582 24.98 -6.38 -24.96
N ALA A 583 23.79 -6.41 -25.55
CA ALA A 583 23.04 -7.64 -25.80
C ALA A 583 23.60 -8.32 -27.06
N HIS A 584 23.83 -9.61 -26.98
CA HIS A 584 24.31 -10.46 -28.06
C HIS A 584 23.36 -11.63 -28.27
N LEU A 585 23.11 -11.99 -29.53
CA LEU A 585 22.35 -13.20 -29.86
C LEU A 585 23.04 -14.44 -29.31
N VAL A 586 22.27 -15.35 -28.73
CA VAL A 586 22.70 -16.70 -28.37
C VAL A 586 21.86 -17.67 -29.20
N GLY A 587 22.43 -18.22 -30.28
CA GLY A 587 21.69 -19.07 -31.21
C GLY A 587 21.52 -20.53 -30.77
N ASP A 588 21.89 -20.87 -29.53
CA ASP A 588 21.67 -22.19 -28.95
C ASP A 588 20.70 -22.05 -27.78
N ASP A 589 19.47 -22.53 -27.96
CA ASP A 589 18.41 -22.48 -26.94
C ASP A 589 18.40 -23.71 -26.01
N SER A 590 19.38 -24.60 -26.10
CA SER A 590 19.40 -25.84 -25.30
C SER A 590 19.99 -25.67 -23.90
N TRP A 591 20.57 -24.52 -23.58
CA TRP A 591 21.17 -24.28 -22.27
C TRP A 591 20.11 -24.31 -21.15
N GLY A 592 20.49 -24.89 -20.02
CA GLY A 592 19.64 -24.97 -18.82
C GLY A 592 20.04 -23.94 -17.77
N GLU A 593 19.06 -23.26 -17.20
CA GLU A 593 19.25 -22.27 -16.15
C GLU A 593 20.06 -22.79 -14.95
N THR A 594 19.75 -23.99 -14.47
CA THR A 594 20.41 -24.62 -13.31
C THR A 594 21.65 -25.44 -13.68
N THR A 595 22.02 -25.49 -14.97
CA THR A 595 23.14 -26.30 -15.47
C THR A 595 24.20 -25.48 -16.22
N ILE A 596 23.89 -24.24 -16.61
CA ILE A 596 24.84 -23.34 -17.27
C ILE A 596 25.97 -22.93 -16.30
N THR A 597 27.17 -22.91 -16.83
CA THR A 597 28.44 -22.59 -16.17
C THR A 597 29.35 -21.92 -17.20
N TRP A 598 30.50 -21.38 -16.80
CA TRP A 598 31.43 -20.81 -17.77
C TRP A 598 31.90 -21.81 -18.83
N ASN A 599 32.12 -23.07 -18.44
CA ASN A 599 32.70 -24.10 -19.31
C ASN A 599 31.70 -24.68 -20.33
N ASN A 600 30.40 -24.56 -20.09
CA ASN A 600 29.35 -25.07 -20.99
C ASN A 600 28.39 -23.97 -21.49
N LYS A 601 28.70 -22.69 -21.26
CA LYS A 601 27.91 -21.58 -21.77
C LYS A 601 27.84 -21.64 -23.30
N PRO A 602 26.70 -21.30 -23.89
CA PRO A 602 26.58 -21.27 -25.35
C PRO A 602 27.46 -20.16 -25.94
N ALA A 603 27.78 -20.27 -27.23
CA ALA A 603 28.59 -19.29 -27.92
C ALA A 603 27.84 -17.95 -28.04
N VAL A 604 28.52 -16.86 -27.72
CA VAL A 604 28.00 -15.50 -27.88
C VAL A 604 28.10 -15.10 -29.35
N GLY A 605 26.97 -14.75 -29.96
CA GLY A 605 26.85 -14.36 -31.35
C GLY A 605 26.89 -12.85 -31.58
N THR A 606 26.20 -12.42 -32.64
CA THR A 606 26.18 -11.03 -33.11
C THR A 606 25.64 -10.08 -32.05
N ALA A 607 26.25 -8.89 -31.94
CA ALA A 607 25.74 -7.81 -31.09
C ALA A 607 24.41 -7.28 -31.67
N LEU A 608 23.41 -7.11 -30.79
CA LEU A 608 22.05 -6.70 -31.14
C LEU A 608 21.82 -5.22 -30.83
N ALA A 609 22.12 -4.83 -29.59
CA ALA A 609 22.02 -3.46 -29.11
C ALA A 609 23.00 -3.24 -27.95
N SER A 610 23.35 -1.99 -27.75
CA SER A 610 24.21 -1.56 -26.64
C SER A 610 23.67 -0.29 -26.03
N ASP A 611 23.79 -0.17 -24.72
CA ASP A 611 23.44 1.04 -24.01
C ASP A 611 24.46 1.32 -22.90
N ALA A 612 24.62 2.60 -22.58
CA ALA A 612 25.37 3.01 -21.42
C ALA A 612 24.55 2.66 -20.17
N ARG A 613 25.21 2.05 -19.20
CA ARG A 613 24.53 1.63 -17.98
C ARG A 613 24.01 2.87 -17.19
N PRO A 614 22.73 2.89 -16.75
CA PRO A 614 22.19 3.95 -15.89
C PRO A 614 22.44 3.68 -14.40
N ALA A 615 22.04 4.59 -13.50
CA ALA A 615 22.22 4.49 -12.05
C ALA A 615 21.53 3.25 -11.41
N VAL A 616 21.89 2.88 -10.18
CA VAL A 616 21.15 1.86 -9.38
C VAL A 616 19.65 2.15 -9.41
N ASP A 617 18.85 1.08 -9.46
CA ASP A 617 17.39 1.09 -9.50
C ASP A 617 16.79 1.66 -10.81
N SER A 618 17.63 1.99 -11.79
CA SER A 618 17.22 2.34 -13.15
C SER A 618 17.31 1.14 -14.10
N TRP A 619 16.62 1.24 -15.24
CA TRP A 619 16.60 0.23 -16.29
C TRP A 619 17.62 0.54 -17.38
N ILE A 620 18.48 -0.42 -17.72
CA ILE A 620 19.11 -0.42 -19.05
C ILE A 620 18.06 -0.82 -20.09
N GLU A 621 18.05 -0.21 -21.26
CA GLU A 621 17.08 -0.49 -22.33
C GLU A 621 17.81 -0.81 -23.64
N LEU A 622 17.65 -2.05 -24.12
CA LEU A 622 18.35 -2.55 -25.31
C LEU A 622 17.32 -2.89 -26.39
N ASP A 623 17.29 -2.12 -27.48
CA ASP A 623 16.37 -2.35 -28.60
C ASP A 623 16.77 -3.60 -29.40
N VAL A 624 15.98 -4.66 -29.27
CA VAL A 624 16.20 -5.96 -29.91
C VAL A 624 15.10 -6.28 -30.93
N THR A 625 14.37 -5.26 -31.41
CA THR A 625 13.18 -5.39 -32.28
C THR A 625 13.43 -6.28 -33.50
N SER A 626 14.56 -6.09 -34.19
CA SER A 626 14.90 -6.83 -35.41
C SER A 626 15.10 -8.32 -35.12
N GLN A 627 15.81 -8.65 -34.03
CA GLN A 627 16.07 -10.03 -33.67
C GLN A 627 14.82 -10.73 -33.13
N VAL A 628 13.98 -10.05 -32.35
CA VAL A 628 12.70 -10.60 -31.89
C VAL A 628 11.80 -10.95 -33.07
N ASN A 629 11.73 -10.11 -34.11
CA ASN A 629 11.03 -10.45 -35.35
C ASN A 629 11.64 -11.65 -36.07
N ALA A 630 12.97 -11.79 -36.08
CA ALA A 630 13.64 -12.93 -36.70
C ALA A 630 13.31 -14.24 -35.96
N GLU A 631 13.43 -14.27 -34.64
CA GLU A 631 13.16 -15.46 -33.83
C GLU A 631 11.67 -15.85 -33.80
N ARG A 632 10.75 -14.88 -33.84
CA ARG A 632 9.30 -15.18 -34.00
C ARG A 632 9.00 -15.94 -35.29
N ASN A 633 9.75 -15.66 -36.36
CA ASN A 633 9.65 -16.38 -37.62
C ASN A 633 10.49 -17.68 -37.66
N GLY A 634 11.30 -17.90 -36.63
CA GLY A 634 12.11 -19.09 -36.41
C GLY A 634 11.42 -20.07 -35.47
N ASP A 635 12.08 -20.38 -34.35
CA ASP A 635 11.61 -21.35 -33.37
C ASP A 635 10.77 -20.73 -32.23
N GLY A 636 10.60 -19.42 -32.23
CA GLY A 636 9.83 -18.69 -31.22
C GLY A 636 10.55 -18.54 -29.87
N LEU A 637 11.85 -18.82 -29.78
CA LEU A 637 12.66 -18.60 -28.59
C LEU A 637 13.68 -17.48 -28.83
N PHE A 638 13.86 -16.60 -27.84
CA PHE A 638 14.87 -15.56 -27.91
C PHE A 638 15.86 -15.71 -26.76
N SER A 639 17.01 -16.31 -27.04
CA SER A 639 18.15 -16.38 -26.13
C SER A 639 19.14 -15.25 -26.39
N VAL A 640 19.58 -14.59 -25.31
CA VAL A 640 20.44 -13.41 -25.34
C VAL A 640 21.50 -13.47 -24.24
N ALA A 641 22.72 -13.06 -24.57
CA ALA A 641 23.79 -12.85 -23.61
C ALA A 641 24.04 -11.35 -23.44
N VAL A 642 24.28 -10.91 -22.21
CA VAL A 642 24.55 -9.51 -21.87
C VAL A 642 25.97 -9.40 -21.33
N LEU A 643 26.80 -8.64 -22.04
CA LEU A 643 28.22 -8.48 -21.77
C LEU A 643 28.53 -7.01 -21.44
N SER A 644 29.58 -6.76 -20.67
CA SER A 644 30.08 -5.41 -20.40
C SER A 644 31.45 -5.20 -21.03
N SER A 645 31.65 -4.02 -21.60
CA SER A 645 32.95 -3.56 -22.11
C SER A 645 33.90 -3.11 -20.98
N GLY A 646 33.37 -2.86 -19.79
CA GLY A 646 34.11 -2.25 -18.68
C GLY A 646 34.48 -3.22 -17.57
N GLY A 647 35.47 -2.81 -16.77
CA GLY A 647 36.04 -3.66 -15.73
C GLY A 647 35.28 -3.65 -14.41
N SER A 648 34.16 -2.95 -14.31
CA SER A 648 33.37 -2.82 -13.09
C SER A 648 32.34 -3.93 -12.95
N LEU A 649 32.18 -4.45 -11.74
CA LEU A 649 31.18 -5.49 -11.48
C LEU A 649 29.80 -4.85 -11.36
N ILE A 650 28.88 -5.22 -12.24
CA ILE A 650 27.52 -4.72 -12.24
C ILE A 650 26.56 -5.87 -11.94
N GLY A 651 25.64 -5.64 -11.00
CA GLY A 651 24.56 -6.57 -10.70
C GLY A 651 23.25 -6.12 -11.31
N TYR A 652 22.53 -7.05 -11.92
CA TYR A 652 21.14 -6.94 -12.34
C TYR A 652 20.27 -7.85 -11.50
N TYR A 653 19.01 -7.48 -11.30
CA TYR A 653 18.03 -8.41 -10.74
C TYR A 653 17.77 -9.57 -11.72
N SER A 654 17.59 -10.77 -11.18
CA SER A 654 17.13 -11.96 -11.92
C SER A 654 15.64 -12.21 -11.67
N LYS A 655 15.07 -13.22 -12.32
CA LYS A 655 13.68 -13.65 -12.09
C LYS A 655 13.45 -14.28 -10.71
N GLU A 656 14.49 -14.65 -9.97
CA GLU A 656 14.40 -15.13 -8.58
C GLU A 656 14.27 -13.98 -7.58
N ALA A 657 14.42 -12.73 -8.02
CA ALA A 657 14.21 -11.54 -7.19
C ALA A 657 12.72 -11.31 -6.88
N ALA A 658 12.42 -10.24 -6.12
CA ALA A 658 11.04 -9.81 -5.92
C ALA A 658 10.39 -9.37 -7.25
N VAL A 659 9.14 -9.80 -7.48
CA VAL A 659 8.31 -9.41 -8.63
C VAL A 659 8.27 -7.88 -8.74
N GLY A 660 8.39 -7.36 -9.97
CA GLY A 660 8.49 -5.91 -10.25
C GLY A 660 9.92 -5.38 -10.40
N SER A 661 10.94 -6.21 -10.15
CA SER A 661 12.35 -5.91 -10.48
C SER A 661 12.94 -6.89 -11.48
N TRP A 662 12.16 -7.83 -12.00
CA TRP A 662 12.61 -8.88 -12.91
C TRP A 662 13.10 -8.31 -14.25
N PRO A 663 13.98 -9.03 -14.97
CA PRO A 663 14.22 -8.75 -16.37
C PRO A 663 12.94 -8.80 -17.20
N GLU A 664 12.86 -7.94 -18.22
CA GLU A 664 11.68 -7.80 -19.07
C GLU A 664 12.07 -7.70 -20.53
N LEU A 665 11.30 -8.33 -21.41
CA LEU A 665 11.28 -8.04 -22.83
C LEU A 665 9.93 -7.39 -23.14
N VAL A 666 9.96 -6.07 -23.36
CA VAL A 666 8.78 -5.27 -23.67
C VAL A 666 8.57 -5.27 -25.17
N VAL A 667 7.55 -5.97 -25.65
CA VAL A 667 7.23 -6.19 -27.07
C VAL A 667 5.98 -5.40 -27.45
N LYS A 668 6.04 -4.62 -28.51
CA LYS A 668 4.91 -3.91 -29.12
C LYS A 668 4.60 -4.49 -30.47
N THR A 669 3.33 -4.70 -30.78
CA THR A 669 2.87 -5.24 -32.08
C THR A 669 1.94 -4.27 -32.80
N ASP A 670 1.90 -4.37 -34.13
CA ASP A 670 0.81 -3.76 -34.91
C ASP A 670 -0.49 -4.53 -34.65
N ALA A 671 -1.63 -3.81 -34.69
CA ALA A 671 -2.95 -4.42 -34.63
C ALA A 671 -3.12 -5.48 -35.74
N ALA A 672 -3.54 -6.69 -35.37
CA ALA A 672 -4.02 -7.66 -36.34
C ALA A 672 -5.48 -7.30 -36.69
N PRO A 673 -5.97 -7.52 -37.92
CA PRO A 673 -7.40 -7.37 -38.18
C PRO A 673 -8.16 -8.35 -37.28
N ASP A 674 -9.03 -7.82 -36.43
CA ASP A 674 -9.96 -8.65 -35.67
C ASP A 674 -10.89 -9.42 -36.62
N GLY A 675 -11.60 -10.41 -36.09
CA GLY A 675 -12.47 -11.29 -36.84
C GLY A 675 -13.58 -10.53 -37.56
N TRP A 676 -14.08 -9.45 -36.96
CA TRP A 676 -15.04 -8.56 -37.63
C TRP A 676 -14.41 -7.85 -38.84
N SER A 677 -13.22 -7.29 -38.71
CA SER A 677 -12.50 -6.63 -39.80
C SER A 677 -12.13 -7.61 -40.91
N ALA A 678 -11.73 -8.84 -40.55
CA ALA A 678 -11.50 -9.93 -41.48
C ALA A 678 -12.80 -10.33 -42.19
N PHE A 679 -13.93 -10.38 -41.48
CA PHE A 679 -15.25 -10.68 -42.02
C PHE A 679 -15.74 -9.61 -43.00
N VAL A 680 -15.64 -8.33 -42.61
CA VAL A 680 -15.92 -7.17 -43.48
C VAL A 680 -15.10 -7.25 -44.77
N THR A 681 -13.81 -7.58 -44.65
CA THR A 681 -12.92 -7.73 -45.82
C THR A 681 -13.32 -8.92 -46.68
N ALA A 682 -13.60 -10.08 -46.08
CA ALA A 682 -13.96 -11.31 -46.77
C ALA A 682 -15.27 -11.17 -47.56
N HIS A 683 -16.24 -10.43 -47.03
CA HIS A 683 -17.54 -10.18 -47.65
C HIS A 683 -17.63 -8.84 -48.40
N ALA A 684 -16.52 -8.10 -48.49
CA ALA A 684 -16.44 -6.78 -49.15
C ALA A 684 -17.53 -5.79 -48.68
N LEU A 685 -17.82 -5.78 -47.38
CA LEU A 685 -18.87 -4.95 -46.80
C LEU A 685 -18.46 -3.46 -46.78
N SER A 686 -19.46 -2.58 -46.83
CA SER A 686 -19.25 -1.13 -46.75
C SER A 686 -20.19 -0.48 -45.73
N GLY A 687 -19.67 0.43 -44.90
CA GLY A 687 -20.45 1.16 -43.90
C GLY A 687 -20.19 0.72 -42.46
N ILE A 688 -21.21 0.76 -41.59
CA ILE A 688 -21.09 0.48 -40.14
C ILE A 688 -21.70 -0.88 -39.78
N ALA A 689 -21.33 -1.43 -38.61
CA ALA A 689 -21.71 -2.77 -38.15
C ALA A 689 -23.23 -3.03 -38.05
N THR A 690 -24.06 -1.99 -37.96
CA THR A 690 -25.53 -2.10 -37.90
C THR A 690 -26.19 -2.05 -39.27
N ASN A 691 -25.42 -1.98 -40.36
CA ASN A 691 -25.95 -2.13 -41.70
C ASN A 691 -26.53 -3.53 -41.90
N ASP A 692 -27.36 -3.65 -42.93
CA ASP A 692 -28.01 -4.87 -43.38
C ASP A 692 -27.76 -4.92 -44.90
N ALA A 693 -26.67 -5.58 -45.29
CA ALA A 693 -26.15 -5.50 -46.65
C ALA A 693 -27.02 -6.24 -47.68
N ASP A 694 -27.78 -7.25 -47.26
CA ASP A 694 -28.69 -8.01 -48.14
C ASP A 694 -30.19 -7.72 -47.92
N ASN A 695 -30.53 -6.83 -47.00
CA ASN A 695 -31.86 -6.30 -46.68
C ASN A 695 -32.84 -7.35 -46.12
N ASP A 696 -32.35 -8.27 -45.29
CA ASP A 696 -33.16 -9.33 -44.69
C ASP A 696 -33.66 -9.02 -43.27
N SER A 697 -33.38 -7.79 -42.80
CA SER A 697 -33.68 -7.25 -41.47
C SER A 697 -32.80 -7.79 -40.33
N VAL A 698 -31.71 -8.48 -40.64
CA VAL A 698 -30.64 -8.84 -39.71
C VAL A 698 -29.43 -7.95 -40.02
N SER A 699 -28.78 -7.40 -38.99
CA SER A 699 -27.58 -6.59 -39.23
C SER A 699 -26.36 -7.46 -39.53
N ASP A 700 -25.44 -6.97 -40.36
CA ASP A 700 -24.18 -7.63 -40.72
C ASP A 700 -23.41 -8.14 -39.47
N MET A 701 -23.41 -7.37 -38.38
CA MET A 701 -22.80 -7.77 -37.09
C MET A 701 -23.52 -8.93 -36.41
N ALA A 702 -24.84 -9.00 -36.51
CA ALA A 702 -25.63 -10.09 -35.93
C ALA A 702 -25.42 -11.37 -36.72
N GLU A 703 -25.31 -11.29 -38.05
CA GLU A 703 -24.95 -12.42 -38.89
C GLU A 703 -23.53 -12.89 -38.58
N TYR A 704 -22.55 -11.99 -38.51
CA TYR A 704 -21.21 -12.35 -38.04
C TYR A 704 -21.24 -12.97 -36.64
N ALA A 705 -22.01 -12.43 -35.71
CA ALA A 705 -22.07 -12.97 -34.36
C ALA A 705 -22.67 -14.39 -34.29
N LEU A 706 -23.56 -14.72 -35.23
CA LEU A 706 -24.37 -15.93 -35.21
C LEU A 706 -24.08 -16.88 -36.38
N GLY A 707 -22.96 -16.71 -37.08
CA GLY A 707 -22.51 -17.61 -38.15
C GLY A 707 -23.32 -17.52 -39.45
N GLY A 708 -23.88 -16.34 -39.74
CA GLY A 708 -24.56 -15.99 -40.98
C GLY A 708 -23.65 -15.44 -42.07
N ASN A 709 -24.25 -14.97 -43.16
CA ASN A 709 -23.56 -14.46 -44.35
C ASN A 709 -24.27 -13.19 -44.88
N PRO A 710 -23.68 -11.99 -44.69
CA PRO A 710 -24.30 -10.69 -44.94
C PRO A 710 -24.47 -10.32 -46.41
N THR A 711 -24.24 -11.29 -47.30
CA THR A 711 -24.42 -11.13 -48.74
C THR A 711 -25.45 -12.12 -49.29
N ASN A 712 -26.15 -12.84 -48.41
CA ASN A 712 -27.06 -13.92 -48.72
C ASN A 712 -28.21 -14.01 -47.70
N ALA A 713 -29.33 -13.36 -48.02
CA ALA A 713 -30.54 -13.24 -47.17
C ALA A 713 -31.18 -14.57 -46.73
N ALA A 714 -30.70 -15.73 -47.21
CA ALA A 714 -31.12 -17.05 -46.74
C ALA A 714 -30.27 -17.58 -45.55
N GLU A 715 -29.14 -16.94 -45.25
CA GLU A 715 -28.11 -17.38 -44.30
C GLU A 715 -27.99 -16.42 -43.11
N GLN A 716 -29.09 -16.13 -42.42
CA GLN A 716 -29.19 -15.20 -41.27
C GLN A 716 -28.36 -15.55 -40.02
N GLY A 717 -27.72 -16.71 -40.00
CA GLY A 717 -27.11 -17.29 -38.80
C GLY A 717 -28.13 -17.99 -37.89
N VAL A 718 -27.66 -18.49 -36.75
CA VAL A 718 -28.46 -19.31 -35.83
C VAL A 718 -28.97 -18.47 -34.68
N ALA A 719 -30.29 -18.27 -34.64
CA ALA A 719 -30.95 -17.55 -33.56
C ALA A 719 -30.76 -18.24 -32.19
N PRO A 720 -30.57 -17.47 -31.09
CA PRO A 720 -30.56 -18.01 -29.74
C PRO A 720 -31.86 -18.75 -29.40
N SER A 721 -31.76 -19.81 -28.60
CA SER A 721 -32.88 -20.66 -28.19
C SER A 721 -32.95 -20.85 -26.68
N ILE A 722 -34.14 -21.17 -26.18
CA ILE A 722 -34.41 -21.41 -24.75
C ILE A 722 -34.99 -22.81 -24.57
N ALA A 723 -34.51 -23.54 -23.57
CA ALA A 723 -35.01 -24.87 -23.20
C ALA A 723 -35.26 -24.98 -21.70
N TYR A 724 -36.41 -25.57 -21.32
CA TYR A 724 -36.78 -25.86 -19.94
C TYR A 724 -36.44 -27.32 -19.59
N HIS A 725 -35.81 -27.53 -18.43
CA HIS A 725 -35.38 -28.85 -17.98
C HIS A 725 -36.17 -29.36 -16.78
N PRO A 726 -36.31 -30.69 -16.61
CA PRO A 726 -37.08 -31.29 -15.50
C PRO A 726 -36.53 -31.00 -14.09
N ASP A 727 -35.27 -30.59 -13.98
CA ASP A 727 -34.57 -30.24 -12.73
C ASP A 727 -34.79 -28.78 -12.32
N SER A 728 -35.76 -28.11 -12.94
CA SER A 728 -36.07 -26.68 -12.75
C SER A 728 -34.99 -25.72 -13.26
N ASN A 729 -34.04 -26.17 -14.08
CA ASN A 729 -33.13 -25.27 -14.79
C ASN A 729 -33.72 -24.81 -16.14
N VAL A 730 -33.36 -23.59 -16.55
CA VAL A 730 -33.65 -23.05 -17.89
C VAL A 730 -32.33 -22.77 -18.58
N SER A 731 -32.18 -23.28 -19.81
CA SER A 731 -31.00 -23.09 -20.64
C SER A 731 -31.24 -22.06 -21.72
N PHE A 732 -30.28 -21.15 -21.90
CA PHE A 732 -30.20 -20.20 -22.99
C PHE A 732 -29.00 -20.56 -23.86
N SER A 733 -29.25 -20.91 -25.12
CA SER A 733 -28.24 -21.38 -26.07
C SER A 733 -28.07 -20.42 -27.24
N TYR A 734 -26.84 -20.16 -27.68
CA TYR A 734 -26.52 -19.29 -28.82
C TYR A 734 -25.17 -19.68 -29.44
N LEU A 735 -24.86 -19.14 -30.63
CA LEU A 735 -23.53 -19.28 -31.22
C LEU A 735 -22.60 -18.16 -30.79
N GLU A 736 -21.34 -18.51 -30.60
CA GLU A 736 -20.22 -17.59 -30.47
C GLU A 736 -19.15 -17.97 -31.48
N THR A 737 -18.48 -16.98 -32.07
CA THR A 737 -17.29 -17.27 -32.89
C THR A 737 -16.17 -17.87 -32.03
N THR A 738 -15.41 -18.80 -32.61
CA THR A 738 -14.19 -19.35 -32.01
C THR A 738 -12.96 -18.48 -32.31
N ASN A 739 -13.12 -17.34 -33.00
CA ASN A 739 -12.03 -16.41 -33.20
C ASN A 739 -11.64 -15.76 -31.86
N LEU A 740 -10.37 -15.88 -31.48
CA LEU A 740 -9.83 -15.34 -30.23
C LEU A 740 -9.87 -13.79 -30.18
N TYR A 741 -9.94 -13.15 -31.35
CA TYR A 741 -10.05 -11.70 -31.51
C TYR A 741 -11.27 -11.39 -32.35
N PRO A 742 -12.50 -11.56 -31.82
CA PRO A 742 -13.68 -11.54 -32.67
C PRO A 742 -14.06 -10.14 -33.17
N GLY A 743 -13.57 -9.05 -32.55
CA GLY A 743 -14.00 -7.68 -32.88
C GLY A 743 -15.41 -7.35 -32.36
N ILE A 744 -16.06 -8.29 -31.68
CA ILE A 744 -17.38 -8.14 -31.04
C ILE A 744 -17.34 -8.76 -29.64
N THR A 745 -18.26 -8.37 -28.77
CA THR A 745 -18.42 -8.95 -27.41
C THR A 745 -19.83 -9.47 -27.22
N TYR A 746 -19.96 -10.66 -26.63
CA TYR A 746 -21.23 -11.31 -26.31
C TYR A 746 -21.59 -11.08 -24.84
N HIS A 747 -22.80 -10.58 -24.60
CA HIS A 747 -23.37 -10.33 -23.27
C HIS A 747 -24.70 -11.08 -23.13
N PRO A 748 -24.67 -12.37 -22.72
CA PRO A 748 -25.87 -13.12 -22.40
C PRO A 748 -26.46 -12.66 -21.08
N GLU A 749 -27.71 -12.23 -21.07
CA GLU A 749 -28.36 -11.67 -19.90
C GLU A 749 -29.78 -12.21 -19.73
N TRP A 750 -30.26 -12.19 -18.49
CA TRP A 750 -31.65 -12.53 -18.16
C TRP A 750 -32.26 -11.59 -17.14
N THR A 751 -33.59 -11.50 -17.12
CA THR A 751 -34.35 -10.75 -16.12
C THR A 751 -35.66 -11.46 -15.80
N THR A 752 -36.19 -11.21 -14.60
CA THR A 752 -37.55 -11.64 -14.22
C THR A 752 -38.63 -10.62 -14.57
N ASN A 753 -38.23 -9.43 -15.03
CA ASN A 753 -39.14 -8.35 -15.39
C ASN A 753 -38.57 -7.54 -16.56
N LEU A 754 -39.21 -7.68 -17.72
CA LEU A 754 -38.80 -7.02 -18.96
C LEU A 754 -39.02 -5.49 -18.94
N VAL A 755 -39.90 -4.99 -18.06
CA VAL A 755 -40.31 -3.57 -18.01
C VAL A 755 -39.53 -2.80 -16.95
N THR A 756 -39.35 -3.38 -15.76
CA THR A 756 -38.71 -2.73 -14.62
C THR A 756 -37.80 -3.72 -13.88
N GLY A 757 -36.48 -3.58 -14.03
CA GLY A 757 -35.51 -4.40 -13.29
C GLY A 757 -34.13 -4.42 -13.97
N PRO A 758 -33.06 -4.68 -13.21
CA PRO A 758 -31.73 -4.87 -13.80
C PRO A 758 -31.70 -6.18 -14.60
N TRP A 759 -30.94 -6.18 -15.68
CA TRP A 759 -30.56 -7.41 -16.37
C TRP A 759 -29.40 -8.06 -15.61
N SER A 760 -29.50 -9.36 -15.36
CA SER A 760 -28.49 -10.16 -14.69
C SER A 760 -27.61 -10.86 -15.72
N SER A 761 -26.30 -10.83 -15.49
CA SER A 761 -25.30 -11.63 -16.20
C SER A 761 -24.81 -12.83 -15.37
N LEU A 762 -25.41 -13.07 -14.19
CA LEU A 762 -25.04 -14.19 -13.31
C LEU A 762 -25.75 -15.47 -13.75
N TRP A 763 -24.97 -16.52 -14.03
CA TRP A 763 -25.44 -17.81 -14.51
C TRP A 763 -25.01 -18.93 -13.56
N ASN A 764 -25.86 -19.95 -13.38
CA ASN A 764 -25.57 -21.10 -12.52
C ASN A 764 -24.56 -22.06 -13.14
N THR A 765 -24.67 -22.32 -14.45
CA THR A 765 -23.72 -23.18 -15.17
C THR A 765 -23.48 -22.65 -16.60
N TYR A 766 -22.35 -23.05 -17.18
CA TYR A 766 -21.91 -22.71 -18.53
C TYR A 766 -21.31 -23.94 -19.20
N SER A 767 -21.61 -24.15 -20.48
CA SER A 767 -21.07 -25.25 -21.26
C SER A 767 -20.92 -24.85 -22.73
N ASN A 768 -19.85 -25.31 -23.37
CA ASN A 768 -19.59 -25.11 -24.80
C ASN A 768 -19.61 -26.45 -25.53
N TYR A 769 -20.19 -26.46 -26.72
CA TYR A 769 -20.31 -27.61 -27.58
C TYR A 769 -19.85 -27.25 -29.00
N SER A 770 -19.42 -28.25 -29.77
CA SER A 770 -19.18 -28.05 -31.21
C SER A 770 -20.48 -27.66 -31.91
N SER A 771 -20.47 -26.57 -32.68
CA SER A 771 -21.65 -26.11 -33.42
C SER A 771 -21.86 -26.85 -34.75
N GLY A 772 -20.82 -27.52 -35.27
CA GLY A 772 -20.78 -28.02 -36.64
C GLY A 772 -20.60 -26.92 -37.72
N ILE A 773 -20.61 -25.65 -37.33
CA ILE A 773 -20.36 -24.49 -38.21
C ILE A 773 -18.89 -24.08 -38.06
N PRO A 774 -18.10 -24.07 -39.14
CA PRO A 774 -16.69 -23.68 -39.09
C PRO A 774 -16.50 -22.28 -38.48
N GLY A 775 -15.63 -22.18 -37.48
CA GLY A 775 -15.33 -20.90 -36.83
C GLY A 775 -16.33 -20.48 -35.75
N TYR A 776 -17.27 -21.35 -35.36
CA TYR A 776 -18.26 -21.09 -34.32
C TYR A 776 -18.39 -22.26 -33.33
N GLN A 777 -18.74 -21.94 -32.10
CA GLN A 777 -19.12 -22.90 -31.05
C GLN A 777 -20.54 -22.60 -30.57
N GLN A 778 -21.21 -23.63 -30.08
CA GLN A 778 -22.50 -23.48 -29.42
C GLN A 778 -22.28 -23.32 -27.93
N VAL A 779 -22.82 -22.24 -27.37
CA VAL A 779 -22.74 -21.91 -25.95
C VAL A 779 -24.09 -22.14 -25.29
N GLU A 780 -24.09 -22.78 -24.13
CA GLU A 780 -25.24 -22.98 -23.26
C GLU A 780 -25.00 -22.34 -21.89
N ARG A 781 -25.91 -21.47 -21.46
CA ARG A 781 -25.93 -20.85 -20.13
C ARG A 781 -27.18 -21.32 -19.39
N LYS A 782 -27.05 -21.79 -18.15
CA LYS A 782 -28.21 -22.21 -17.34
C LYS A 782 -28.43 -21.32 -16.14
N THR A 783 -29.69 -21.05 -15.83
CA THR A 783 -30.13 -20.40 -14.60
C THR A 783 -31.27 -21.20 -13.96
N TYR A 784 -31.50 -21.01 -12.67
CA TYR A 784 -32.61 -21.66 -11.99
C TYR A 784 -33.96 -21.03 -12.39
N GLY A 785 -34.82 -21.85 -12.98
CA GLY A 785 -36.18 -21.54 -13.42
C GLY A 785 -37.22 -21.51 -12.31
N GLY A 786 -37.16 -22.45 -11.36
CA GLY A 786 -37.98 -22.48 -10.14
C GLY A 786 -39.43 -21.99 -10.24
N THR A 787 -39.89 -21.24 -9.23
CA THR A 787 -41.20 -20.56 -9.18
C THR A 787 -41.24 -19.26 -9.98
N ASN A 788 -40.24 -18.97 -10.83
CA ASN A 788 -40.20 -17.74 -11.59
C ASN A 788 -41.09 -17.88 -12.83
N GLU A 789 -42.30 -17.31 -12.76
CA GLU A 789 -43.29 -17.41 -13.84
C GLU A 789 -42.92 -16.58 -15.10
N ASN A 790 -41.92 -15.70 -15.02
CA ASN A 790 -41.55 -14.77 -16.10
C ASN A 790 -40.03 -14.63 -16.24
N LEU A 791 -39.35 -15.51 -16.97
CA LEU A 791 -37.93 -15.36 -17.32
C LEU A 791 -37.79 -14.84 -18.75
N PHE A 792 -37.04 -13.75 -18.91
CA PHE A 792 -36.70 -13.16 -20.20
C PHE A 792 -35.19 -13.24 -20.40
N PHE A 793 -34.77 -13.51 -21.64
CA PHE A 793 -33.38 -13.66 -22.01
C PHE A 793 -33.05 -12.75 -23.19
N ARG A 794 -31.83 -12.24 -23.23
CA ARG A 794 -31.29 -11.58 -24.42
C ARG A 794 -29.82 -11.91 -24.59
N LEU A 795 -29.38 -11.89 -25.84
CA LEU A 795 -27.97 -11.83 -26.18
C LEU A 795 -27.70 -10.43 -26.71
N LYS A 796 -26.98 -9.62 -25.94
CA LYS A 796 -26.50 -8.33 -26.43
C LYS A 796 -25.12 -8.56 -27.05
N VAL A 797 -24.97 -8.21 -28.32
CA VAL A 797 -23.67 -8.20 -29.00
C VAL A 797 -23.24 -6.75 -29.18
N THR A 798 -22.00 -6.43 -28.80
CA THR A 798 -21.44 -5.09 -28.96
C THR A 798 -20.19 -5.13 -29.81
N HIS A 799 -20.09 -4.23 -30.77
CA HIS A 799 -18.86 -3.87 -31.46
C HIS A 799 -18.36 -2.55 -30.87
N PRO A 800 -17.04 -2.37 -30.64
CA PRO A 800 -16.44 -1.13 -30.15
C PRO A 800 -16.83 0.12 -30.94
#